data_AF-A0A363TX77-F1
#
_entry.id   AF-A0A363TX77-F1
#
_cell.length_a   1.000
_cell.length_b   1.000
_cell.length_c   1.000
_cell.angle_alpha   90.00
_cell.angle_beta   90.00
_cell.angle_gamma   90.00
#
_symmetry.space_group_name_H-M   'P 1'
#
loop_
_entity.id
_entity.type
_entity.pdbx_description
1 polymer ?
#
loop_
_entity_poly.entity_id
_entity_poly.type
_entity_poly.pdbx_seq_one_letter_code
_entity_poly.pdbx_strand_id
1 'polypeptide(L)'
;MGKKIYPGVGNMRHGSGIHLQKTGIILFAFLALAAFAVWAPEADARSSFLSTFTTKYPSTVNTKLDDCNTCHGSGGTSTWNSYGQALRDRIATGISAALTAVETLDSDGDGFTNLAEITALTFPGDAADKPAATKTLSSITISGASSVNEGGNATYTATANWSDGTTSAATGATWTASIGSISSAGVFTAPQVTANQTATIGASYTSGGTTRTASVSVTVVNVAATLTGLTIGSPSSVPENTSANYTATAAWSDGSTTNVTSSAVWSVVPSTYASINGGVLVASEVPSNQTVTVSASYASGGVTQTASMTVTITDTAPPATGSLTVVPSDGATDVPVNTVIKATVSDTTDIRTVFNKDTFTLKQDTLISNSSVTAIGPMSRDDDNENCVVNGIVQGSIWYNWNRTKAVFSPNCDLRRDTTYVATVAVGSSGYLSQPAVSRFTTVAASPDSDDDGSDDGEDDHPNDRRRSSRWSSYETGKFQIDASKYSGSATSAPAGAADAGPALRSVTAMSDTSARLNQAGRPEGFEFPDGMVSFMMDNVASGSTVTVKITFPSGIPAGSKLMQADENGFHAVTGIVIDGSTVTMTLTAPPAGTGDQGNAIVVNPIGVAAPVATGSGSVDLSTGGSSGGGCSTAGRTGTAGIDAFLVLTGIGLMAWRIRRYGRRS
;
A
#
# COMPACT_ATOMS: atom_id res chain seq x y z
N MET A 1 -28.40 -38.33 -54.98
CA MET A 1 -27.96 -38.98 -56.24
C MET A 1 -26.55 -39.49 -55.98
N GLY A 2 -26.32 -40.74 -55.56
CA GLY A 2 -26.39 -42.00 -56.34
C GLY A 2 -25.10 -42.12 -57.19
N LYS A 3 -24.15 -43.05 -57.02
CA LYS A 3 -24.10 -44.47 -56.60
C LYS A 3 -22.69 -44.77 -56.03
N LYS A 4 -22.53 -45.52 -54.92
CA LYS A 4 -22.23 -46.98 -54.81
C LYS A 4 -21.04 -47.43 -55.69
N ILE A 5 -19.98 -48.04 -55.14
CA ILE A 5 -19.89 -49.47 -54.76
C ILE A 5 -18.88 -49.70 -53.59
N TYR A 6 -19.22 -50.67 -52.73
CA TYR A 6 -18.53 -51.26 -51.54
C TYR A 6 -18.13 -52.73 -51.88
N PRO A 7 -17.62 -53.62 -50.98
CA PRO A 7 -16.61 -53.54 -49.90
C PRO A 7 -15.76 -54.85 -49.73
N GLY A 8 -14.97 -54.95 -48.65
CA GLY A 8 -14.64 -56.21 -47.93
C GLY A 8 -13.24 -56.18 -47.29
N VAL A 9 -12.99 -55.74 -46.04
CA VAL A 9 -13.44 -56.19 -44.69
C VAL A 9 -12.99 -57.64 -44.39
N GLY A 10 -11.96 -57.87 -43.56
CA GLY A 10 -12.03 -58.06 -42.10
C GLY A 10 -11.93 -59.57 -41.76
N ASN A 11 -11.63 -60.09 -40.57
CA ASN A 11 -11.22 -59.58 -39.27
C ASN A 11 -10.92 -60.82 -38.38
N MET A 12 -10.03 -60.65 -37.38
CA MET A 12 -10.14 -61.15 -35.99
C MET A 12 -10.45 -62.61 -35.57
N ARG A 13 -9.60 -63.08 -34.63
CA ARG A 13 -9.89 -63.59 -33.26
C ARG A 13 -9.95 -65.10 -32.94
N HIS A 14 -9.10 -65.44 -31.97
CA HIS A 14 -9.26 -66.32 -30.79
C HIS A 14 -10.62 -67.00 -30.54
N GLY A 15 -10.53 -68.28 -30.13
CA GLY A 15 -11.56 -68.95 -29.33
C GLY A 15 -11.14 -70.36 -28.92
N SER A 16 -10.76 -70.52 -27.65
CA SER A 16 -10.58 -71.81 -26.98
C SER A 16 -11.92 -72.49 -26.72
N GLY A 17 -11.99 -73.83 -26.77
CA GLY A 17 -13.25 -74.56 -26.55
C GLY A 17 -13.16 -76.09 -26.49
N ILE A 18 -12.76 -76.62 -25.32
CA ILE A 18 -13.46 -77.66 -24.53
C ILE A 18 -13.78 -79.04 -25.17
N HIS A 19 -13.10 -80.07 -24.63
CA HIS A 19 -13.52 -81.41 -24.18
C HIS A 19 -14.62 -82.27 -24.87
N LEU A 20 -14.26 -83.58 -24.90
CA LEU A 20 -15.06 -84.79 -24.66
C LEU A 20 -15.78 -85.47 -25.86
N GLN A 21 -15.25 -86.62 -26.31
CA GLN A 21 -15.78 -87.98 -26.03
C GLN A 21 -15.41 -89.02 -27.12
N LYS A 22 -14.90 -90.16 -26.62
CA LYS A 22 -15.21 -91.56 -27.01
C LYS A 22 -14.61 -92.23 -28.27
N THR A 23 -13.79 -93.25 -27.95
CA THR A 23 -13.85 -94.68 -28.40
C THR A 23 -13.41 -95.12 -29.80
N GLY A 24 -12.54 -96.15 -29.83
CA GLY A 24 -12.38 -97.15 -30.91
C GLY A 24 -10.92 -97.31 -31.40
N ILE A 25 -10.09 -98.24 -30.91
CA ILE A 25 -10.01 -99.70 -31.21
C ILE A 25 -9.30 -100.05 -32.55
N ILE A 26 -8.16 -100.77 -32.42
CA ILE A 26 -7.53 -101.78 -33.34
C ILE A 26 -6.73 -101.26 -34.57
N LEU A 27 -5.65 -101.89 -35.08
CA LEU A 27 -4.60 -102.85 -34.68
C LEU A 27 -3.85 -103.26 -35.98
N PHE A 28 -2.56 -103.54 -35.87
CA PHE A 28 -1.72 -104.49 -36.65
C PHE A 28 -1.21 -104.26 -38.09
N ALA A 29 0.14 -104.35 -38.14
CA ALA A 29 0.97 -105.27 -38.94
C ALA A 29 1.34 -104.94 -40.39
N PHE A 30 2.64 -104.71 -40.61
CA PHE A 30 3.44 -105.58 -41.48
C PHE A 30 4.83 -105.85 -40.86
N LEU A 31 5.02 -107.11 -40.47
CA LEU A 31 6.27 -107.81 -40.10
C LEU A 31 7.19 -107.92 -41.34
N ALA A 32 8.50 -107.66 -41.21
CA ALA A 32 9.59 -108.60 -40.87
C ALA A 32 10.07 -109.52 -42.02
N LEU A 33 11.33 -109.35 -42.42
CA LEU A 33 12.32 -110.33 -42.90
C LEU A 33 13.64 -109.52 -43.07
N ALA A 34 14.79 -109.79 -42.47
CA ALA A 34 15.36 -111.04 -42.00
C ALA A 34 16.24 -110.82 -40.76
N ALA A 35 16.12 -111.72 -39.79
CA ALA A 35 17.08 -111.93 -38.72
C ALA A 35 18.23 -112.81 -39.25
N PHE A 36 19.49 -112.45 -38.95
CA PHE A 36 20.65 -113.29 -38.62
C PHE A 36 21.98 -112.61 -39.01
N ALA A 37 22.61 -111.94 -38.06
CA ALA A 37 24.07 -111.83 -37.87
C ALA A 37 24.26 -111.12 -36.52
N VAL A 38 24.38 -111.88 -35.43
CA VAL A 38 25.64 -112.08 -34.71
C VAL A 38 26.25 -110.75 -34.27
N TRP A 39 26.33 -110.59 -32.94
CA TRP A 39 27.23 -109.65 -32.29
C TRP A 39 28.61 -109.69 -32.97
N ALA A 40 28.92 -108.70 -33.77
CA ALA A 40 30.30 -108.31 -33.98
C ALA A 40 30.53 -107.15 -33.00
N PRO A 41 31.38 -107.28 -31.97
CA PRO A 41 32.16 -106.12 -31.61
C PRO A 41 32.86 -105.71 -32.91
N GLU A 42 32.68 -104.47 -33.35
CA GLU A 42 33.67 -103.87 -34.21
C GLU A 42 34.97 -103.94 -33.39
N ALA A 43 35.79 -104.93 -33.72
CA ALA A 43 37.17 -104.97 -33.28
C ALA A 43 37.87 -103.85 -34.05
N ASP A 44 37.62 -102.61 -33.63
CA ASP A 44 38.49 -101.49 -33.94
C ASP A 44 39.84 -101.88 -33.36
N ALA A 45 40.77 -102.27 -34.23
CA ALA A 45 42.14 -102.56 -33.85
C ALA A 45 42.82 -101.23 -33.49
N ARG A 46 42.40 -100.62 -32.37
CA ARG A 46 43.03 -99.43 -31.81
C ARG A 46 44.45 -99.82 -31.43
N SER A 47 45.42 -99.14 -32.02
CA SER A 47 46.81 -99.22 -31.55
C SER A 47 46.83 -98.93 -30.05
N SER A 48 47.57 -99.73 -29.27
CA SER A 48 47.77 -99.49 -27.84
C SER A 48 48.30 -98.07 -27.56
N PHE A 49 48.97 -97.46 -28.53
CA PHE A 49 49.45 -96.07 -28.45
C PHE A 49 48.32 -95.05 -28.57
N LEU A 50 47.37 -95.21 -29.51
CA LEU A 50 46.23 -94.30 -29.64
C LEU A 50 45.29 -94.41 -28.43
N SER A 51 45.08 -95.63 -27.91
CA SER A 51 44.35 -95.83 -26.66
C SER A 51 45.04 -95.17 -25.47
N THR A 52 46.38 -95.20 -25.40
CA THR A 52 47.12 -94.50 -24.34
C THR A 52 47.03 -92.98 -24.49
N PHE A 53 47.06 -92.45 -25.73
CA PHE A 53 46.88 -91.04 -26.03
C PHE A 53 45.52 -90.53 -25.54
N THR A 54 44.43 -91.18 -25.94
CA THR A 54 43.07 -90.75 -25.55
C THR A 54 42.76 -91.02 -24.07
N THR A 55 43.38 -92.02 -23.45
CA THR A 55 43.32 -92.21 -22.00
C THR A 55 43.99 -91.06 -21.26
N LYS A 56 45.13 -90.57 -21.78
CA LYS A 56 45.87 -89.47 -21.17
C LYS A 56 45.21 -88.11 -21.41
N TYR A 57 44.60 -87.91 -22.58
CA TYR A 57 43.87 -86.69 -22.94
C TYR A 57 42.39 -87.00 -23.21
N PRO A 58 41.56 -87.20 -22.18
CA PRO A 58 40.18 -87.66 -22.35
C PRO A 58 39.30 -86.75 -23.22
N SER A 59 39.61 -85.45 -23.30
CA SER A 59 38.90 -84.47 -24.15
C SER A 59 39.04 -84.75 -25.65
N THR A 60 40.00 -85.57 -26.05
CA THR A 60 40.26 -85.92 -27.45
C THR A 60 39.41 -87.07 -27.97
N VAL A 61 38.78 -87.86 -27.10
CA VAL A 61 37.94 -89.01 -27.49
C VAL A 61 36.81 -88.54 -28.42
N ASN A 62 36.60 -89.25 -29.53
CA ASN A 62 35.61 -88.90 -30.57
C ASN A 62 35.82 -87.51 -31.22
N THR A 63 37.04 -86.97 -31.17
CA THR A 63 37.42 -85.76 -31.91
C THR A 63 38.33 -86.14 -33.08
N LYS A 64 38.70 -85.17 -33.93
CA LYS A 64 39.70 -85.40 -34.98
C LYS A 64 41.06 -85.89 -34.46
N LEU A 65 41.33 -85.73 -33.16
CA LEU A 65 42.54 -86.20 -32.50
C LEU A 65 42.45 -87.67 -32.00
N ASP A 66 41.26 -88.28 -31.94
CA ASP A 66 41.09 -89.72 -31.70
C ASP A 66 41.23 -90.51 -33.01
N ASP A 67 42.34 -90.26 -33.71
CA ASP A 67 42.64 -90.84 -35.02
C ASP A 67 44.16 -91.04 -35.17
N CYS A 68 44.56 -91.98 -36.01
CA CYS A 68 45.97 -92.23 -36.29
C CYS A 68 46.70 -90.99 -36.84
N ASN A 69 45.99 -90.07 -37.50
CA ASN A 69 46.53 -88.82 -38.04
C ASN A 69 47.08 -87.87 -36.96
N THR A 70 46.78 -88.10 -35.68
CA THR A 70 47.40 -87.34 -34.59
C THR A 70 48.91 -87.54 -34.53
N CYS A 71 49.40 -88.77 -34.79
CA CYS A 71 50.82 -89.10 -34.79
C CYS A 71 51.37 -89.38 -36.21
N HIS A 72 50.50 -89.49 -37.21
CA HIS A 72 50.86 -89.88 -38.57
C HIS A 72 50.40 -88.83 -39.59
N GLY A 73 51.08 -88.78 -40.74
CA GLY A 73 50.66 -87.89 -41.83
C GLY A 73 49.47 -88.46 -42.62
N SER A 74 48.92 -87.67 -43.54
CA SER A 74 47.74 -87.97 -44.37
C SER A 74 47.88 -89.17 -45.36
N GLY A 75 48.97 -89.95 -45.25
CA GLY A 75 49.24 -91.18 -46.00
C GLY A 75 49.08 -92.49 -45.21
N GLY A 76 48.56 -92.44 -43.98
CA GLY A 76 48.37 -93.60 -43.11
C GLY A 76 49.59 -93.90 -42.20
N THR A 77 49.60 -95.08 -41.56
CA THR A 77 50.55 -95.45 -40.48
C THR A 77 52.03 -95.60 -40.92
N SER A 78 52.34 -95.44 -42.21
CA SER A 78 53.69 -95.62 -42.76
C SER A 78 54.62 -94.40 -42.64
N THR A 79 54.10 -93.22 -42.28
CA THR A 79 54.89 -91.99 -42.11
C THR A 79 54.47 -91.24 -40.84
N TRP A 80 55.45 -90.73 -40.09
CA TRP A 80 55.22 -89.94 -38.87
C TRP A 80 55.05 -88.47 -39.24
N ASN A 81 54.08 -87.79 -38.63
CA ASN A 81 54.05 -86.32 -38.65
C ASN A 81 55.04 -85.77 -37.60
N SER A 82 55.20 -84.45 -37.49
CA SER A 82 56.20 -83.85 -36.60
C SER A 82 55.97 -84.21 -35.12
N TYR A 83 54.72 -84.25 -34.67
CA TYR A 83 54.35 -84.70 -33.32
C TYR A 83 54.69 -86.18 -33.07
N GLY A 84 54.33 -87.04 -34.01
CA GLY A 84 54.61 -88.47 -33.96
C GLY A 84 56.10 -88.76 -34.00
N GLN A 85 56.89 -87.97 -34.73
CA GLN A 85 58.35 -88.05 -34.72
C GLN A 85 58.92 -87.64 -33.35
N ALA A 86 58.41 -86.55 -32.76
CA ALA A 86 58.81 -86.13 -31.42
C ALA A 86 58.51 -87.20 -30.35
N LEU A 87 57.37 -87.90 -30.47
CA LEU A 87 57.03 -89.06 -29.65
C LEU A 87 57.97 -90.25 -29.89
N ARG A 88 58.24 -90.56 -31.16
CA ARG A 88 59.10 -91.69 -31.55
C ARG A 88 60.51 -91.55 -31.00
N ASP A 89 61.09 -90.35 -31.06
CA ASP A 89 62.43 -90.09 -30.52
C ASP A 89 62.52 -90.28 -29.01
N ARG A 90 61.37 -90.30 -28.31
CA ARG A 90 61.26 -90.44 -26.86
C ARG A 90 60.59 -91.75 -26.42
N ILE A 91 60.32 -92.67 -27.34
CA ILE A 91 59.49 -93.86 -27.08
C ILE A 91 60.19 -94.93 -26.23
N ALA A 92 61.52 -94.84 -26.06
CA ALA A 92 62.33 -95.84 -25.37
C ALA A 92 61.88 -96.11 -23.91
N THR A 93 61.23 -95.13 -23.26
CA THR A 93 60.69 -95.23 -21.89
C THR A 93 59.19 -95.55 -21.85
N GLY A 94 58.57 -95.85 -23.00
CA GLY A 94 57.16 -96.16 -23.16
C GLY A 94 56.31 -94.97 -23.59
N ILE A 95 55.18 -95.25 -24.26
CA ILE A 95 54.32 -94.22 -24.86
C ILE A 95 53.77 -93.21 -23.86
N SER A 96 53.41 -93.62 -22.64
CA SER A 96 52.85 -92.72 -21.63
C SER A 96 53.87 -91.67 -21.18
N ALA A 97 55.13 -92.08 -20.98
CA ALA A 97 56.22 -91.18 -20.65
C ALA A 97 56.58 -90.26 -21.83
N ALA A 98 56.59 -90.79 -23.05
CA ALA A 98 56.84 -90.01 -24.27
C ALA A 98 55.78 -88.92 -24.48
N LEU A 99 54.50 -89.24 -24.28
CA LEU A 99 53.39 -88.27 -24.36
C LEU A 99 53.58 -87.11 -23.38
N THR A 100 54.02 -87.37 -22.14
CA THR A 100 54.31 -86.29 -21.18
C THR A 100 55.51 -85.47 -21.58
N ALA A 101 56.57 -86.13 -22.05
CA ALA A 101 57.82 -85.47 -22.40
C ALA A 101 57.68 -84.50 -23.59
N VAL A 102 56.68 -84.70 -24.46
CA VAL A 102 56.45 -83.82 -25.61
C VAL A 102 55.45 -82.70 -25.34
N GLU A 103 54.71 -82.68 -24.22
CA GLU A 103 53.63 -81.70 -23.97
C GLU A 103 54.05 -80.24 -24.12
N THR A 104 55.28 -79.91 -23.71
CA THR A 104 55.84 -78.55 -23.74
C THR A 104 56.59 -78.22 -25.02
N LEU A 105 56.74 -79.19 -25.94
CA LEU A 105 57.37 -78.95 -27.23
C LEU A 105 56.35 -78.35 -28.20
N ASP A 106 56.83 -77.50 -29.10
CA ASP A 106 56.16 -77.10 -30.33
C ASP A 106 56.74 -77.99 -31.44
N SER A 107 56.01 -79.03 -31.84
CA SER A 107 56.61 -80.08 -32.69
C SER A 107 56.63 -79.69 -34.16
N ASP A 108 55.69 -78.88 -34.62
CA ASP A 108 55.59 -78.43 -36.01
C ASP A 108 56.06 -76.98 -36.24
N GLY A 109 56.42 -76.27 -35.18
CA GLY A 109 57.09 -74.98 -35.20
C GLY A 109 56.15 -73.79 -35.42
N ASP A 110 54.87 -73.93 -35.07
CA ASP A 110 53.83 -72.96 -35.39
C ASP A 110 53.58 -71.90 -34.31
N GLY A 111 54.27 -72.01 -33.17
CA GLY A 111 54.21 -71.13 -32.01
C GLY A 111 53.37 -71.64 -30.84
N PHE A 112 52.71 -72.80 -30.95
CA PHE A 112 51.93 -73.41 -29.88
C PHE A 112 52.61 -74.68 -29.36
N THR A 113 52.48 -74.97 -28.06
CA THR A 113 52.97 -76.26 -27.54
C THR A 113 51.96 -77.35 -27.84
N ASN A 114 52.42 -78.58 -28.02
CA ASN A 114 51.59 -79.76 -28.27
C ASN A 114 50.41 -79.86 -27.28
N LEU A 115 50.63 -79.57 -26.00
CA LEU A 115 49.54 -79.59 -25.01
C LEU A 115 48.49 -78.50 -25.25
N ALA A 116 48.88 -77.31 -25.68
CA ALA A 116 47.96 -76.22 -25.99
C ALA A 116 47.07 -76.59 -27.18
N GLU A 117 47.66 -77.23 -28.20
CA GLU A 117 46.98 -77.72 -29.39
C GLU A 117 46.03 -78.88 -29.08
N ILE A 118 46.52 -79.89 -28.35
CA ILE A 118 45.70 -81.03 -27.90
C ILE A 118 44.51 -80.55 -27.06
N THR A 119 44.71 -79.54 -26.20
CA THR A 119 43.62 -78.94 -25.40
C THR A 119 42.64 -78.14 -26.26
N ALA A 120 43.13 -77.47 -27.31
CA ALA A 120 42.31 -76.75 -28.29
C ALA A 120 41.68 -77.66 -29.36
N LEU A 121 41.94 -78.97 -29.30
CA LEU A 121 41.54 -79.97 -30.28
C LEU A 121 42.08 -79.69 -31.70
N THR A 122 43.32 -79.23 -31.79
CA THR A 122 44.07 -79.03 -33.04
C THR A 122 45.25 -80.00 -33.14
N PHE A 123 45.71 -80.33 -34.35
CA PHE A 123 46.73 -81.36 -34.56
C PHE A 123 48.13 -80.86 -34.19
N PRO A 124 48.79 -81.41 -33.14
CA PRO A 124 50.10 -80.94 -32.68
C PRO A 124 51.29 -81.20 -33.63
N GLY A 125 51.00 -81.73 -34.83
CA GLY A 125 51.98 -82.10 -35.84
C GLY A 125 51.64 -81.53 -37.22
N ASP A 126 50.70 -80.58 -37.30
CA ASP A 126 50.28 -79.87 -38.50
C ASP A 126 50.18 -78.36 -38.25
N ALA A 127 51.22 -77.62 -38.65
CA ALA A 127 51.32 -76.17 -38.44
C ALA A 127 50.19 -75.32 -39.09
N ALA A 128 49.36 -75.94 -39.94
CA ALA A 128 48.18 -75.31 -40.53
C ALA A 128 46.91 -75.46 -39.65
N ASP A 129 46.88 -76.42 -38.73
CA ASP A 129 45.77 -76.70 -37.83
C ASP A 129 46.15 -76.38 -36.39
N LYS A 130 45.93 -75.11 -36.00
CA LYS A 130 46.43 -74.56 -34.74
C LYS A 130 45.42 -73.74 -33.98
N PRO A 131 45.62 -73.52 -32.66
CA PRO A 131 44.74 -72.68 -31.87
C PRO A 131 44.66 -71.27 -32.44
N ALA A 132 43.47 -70.67 -32.42
CA ALA A 132 43.33 -69.26 -32.76
C ALA A 132 44.07 -68.40 -31.72
N ALA A 133 44.98 -67.53 -32.16
CA ALA A 133 45.66 -66.60 -31.28
C ALA A 133 44.63 -65.70 -30.55
N THR A 134 44.73 -65.61 -29.23
CA THR A 134 43.81 -64.79 -28.42
C THR A 134 43.96 -63.31 -28.79
N LYS A 135 42.91 -62.72 -29.35
CA LYS A 135 42.89 -61.29 -29.67
C LYS A 135 42.85 -60.44 -28.40
N THR A 136 43.60 -59.34 -28.39
CA THR A 136 43.69 -58.40 -27.26
C THR A 136 43.11 -57.03 -27.63
N LEU A 137 42.60 -56.30 -26.65
CA LEU A 137 42.00 -54.97 -26.87
C LEU A 137 43.07 -53.94 -27.21
N SER A 138 43.10 -53.47 -28.46
CA SER A 138 44.08 -52.51 -28.95
C SER A 138 43.67 -51.08 -28.62
N SER A 139 42.46 -50.68 -28.99
CA SER A 139 41.91 -49.35 -28.72
C SER A 139 40.38 -49.38 -28.66
N ILE A 140 39.78 -48.26 -28.26
CA ILE A 140 38.36 -48.00 -28.53
C ILE A 140 38.20 -46.70 -29.32
N THR A 141 37.13 -46.59 -30.08
CA THR A 141 36.72 -45.37 -30.79
C THR A 141 35.29 -45.00 -30.43
N ILE A 142 34.98 -43.71 -30.42
CA ILE A 142 33.63 -43.18 -30.18
C ILE A 142 33.10 -42.61 -31.49
N SER A 143 31.85 -42.92 -31.82
CA SER A 143 31.11 -42.32 -32.92
C SER A 143 29.79 -41.74 -32.42
N GLY A 144 29.38 -40.59 -32.96
CA GLY A 144 28.16 -39.88 -32.58
C GLY A 144 28.09 -38.49 -33.22
N ALA A 145 27.13 -37.67 -32.78
CA ALA A 145 26.95 -36.32 -33.31
C ALA A 145 28.11 -35.38 -32.94
N SER A 146 28.53 -34.51 -33.87
CA SER A 146 29.54 -33.47 -33.61
C SER A 146 28.96 -32.23 -32.92
N SER A 147 27.64 -32.07 -32.94
CA SER A 147 26.93 -31.00 -32.25
C SER A 147 25.54 -31.44 -31.79
N VAL A 148 25.06 -30.84 -30.70
CA VAL A 148 23.74 -31.09 -30.12
C VAL A 148 23.18 -29.75 -29.64
N ASN A 149 21.93 -29.42 -29.98
CA ASN A 149 21.29 -28.23 -29.42
C ASN A 149 21.10 -28.41 -27.91
N GLU A 150 21.18 -27.32 -27.16
CA GLU A 150 20.93 -27.33 -25.72
C GLU A 150 19.58 -27.98 -25.36
N GLY A 151 19.54 -28.76 -24.27
CA GLY A 151 18.36 -29.55 -23.89
C GLY A 151 18.03 -30.73 -24.82
N GLY A 152 18.73 -30.86 -25.96
CA GLY A 152 18.62 -31.98 -26.88
C GLY A 152 19.35 -33.23 -26.40
N ASN A 153 19.12 -34.33 -27.13
CA ASN A 153 19.81 -35.60 -26.91
C ASN A 153 20.50 -36.11 -28.18
N ALA A 154 21.57 -36.87 -27.99
CA ALA A 154 22.26 -37.59 -29.06
C ALA A 154 22.82 -38.91 -28.55
N THR A 155 22.88 -39.92 -29.42
CA THR A 155 23.41 -41.24 -29.07
C THR A 155 24.86 -41.37 -29.54
N TYR A 156 25.71 -41.91 -28.67
CA TYR A 156 27.12 -42.19 -28.91
C TYR A 156 27.37 -43.69 -28.76
N THR A 157 28.17 -44.25 -29.66
CA THR A 157 28.54 -45.68 -29.67
C THR A 157 30.04 -45.83 -29.51
N ALA A 158 30.46 -46.76 -28.65
CA ALA A 158 31.86 -47.13 -28.48
C ALA A 158 32.16 -48.45 -29.20
N THR A 159 33.20 -48.45 -30.03
CA THR A 159 33.66 -49.61 -30.80
C THR A 159 35.04 -50.03 -30.32
N ALA A 160 35.20 -51.31 -29.95
CA ALA A 160 36.47 -51.92 -29.61
C ALA A 160 37.21 -52.37 -30.87
N ASN A 161 38.49 -52.00 -30.97
CA ASN A 161 39.40 -52.42 -32.03
C ASN A 161 40.40 -53.43 -31.46
N TRP A 162 40.50 -54.60 -32.08
CA TRP A 162 41.28 -55.74 -31.59
C TRP A 162 42.64 -55.86 -32.29
N SER A 163 43.59 -56.55 -31.66
CA SER A 163 44.94 -56.76 -32.18
C SER A 163 45.00 -57.56 -33.49
N ASP A 164 43.96 -58.32 -33.81
CA ASP A 164 43.80 -59.07 -35.07
C ASP A 164 43.19 -58.22 -36.20
N GLY A 165 42.96 -56.93 -35.96
CA GLY A 165 42.34 -56.01 -36.91
C GLY A 165 40.80 -56.05 -36.94
N THR A 166 40.16 -56.95 -36.20
CA THR A 166 38.69 -56.99 -36.10
C THR A 166 38.14 -55.89 -35.20
N THR A 167 36.83 -55.63 -35.30
CA THR A 167 36.13 -54.70 -34.40
C THR A 167 34.89 -55.34 -33.78
N SER A 168 34.44 -54.83 -32.63
CA SER A 168 33.16 -55.22 -32.02
C SER A 168 32.57 -54.07 -31.20
N ALA A 169 31.29 -54.15 -30.84
CA ALA A 169 30.71 -53.21 -29.89
C ALA A 169 31.40 -53.32 -28.52
N ALA A 170 31.73 -52.19 -27.90
CA ALA A 170 32.25 -52.13 -26.54
C ALA A 170 31.10 -52.21 -25.52
N THR A 171 30.37 -53.33 -25.52
CA THR A 171 29.19 -53.54 -24.66
C THR A 171 29.60 -53.51 -23.19
N GLY A 172 29.01 -52.58 -22.42
CA GLY A 172 29.38 -52.35 -21.02
C GLY A 172 30.45 -51.27 -20.81
N ALA A 173 30.78 -50.48 -21.83
CA ALA A 173 31.60 -49.29 -21.67
C ALA A 173 31.00 -48.32 -20.63
N THR A 174 31.86 -47.71 -19.83
CA THR A 174 31.48 -46.61 -18.93
C THR A 174 31.65 -45.28 -19.66
N TRP A 175 30.66 -44.40 -19.51
CA TRP A 175 30.60 -43.13 -20.23
C TRP A 175 30.80 -41.94 -19.29
N THR A 176 31.43 -40.88 -19.78
CA THR A 176 31.59 -39.61 -19.07
C THR A 176 31.29 -38.44 -20.00
N ALA A 177 30.84 -37.32 -19.44
CA ALA A 177 30.64 -36.07 -20.15
C ALA A 177 31.18 -34.91 -19.30
N SER A 178 31.89 -33.95 -19.90
CA SER A 178 32.43 -32.79 -19.15
C SER A 178 31.36 -31.79 -18.74
N ILE A 179 30.27 -31.67 -19.51
CA ILE A 179 29.07 -30.90 -19.22
C ILE A 179 27.84 -31.70 -19.68
N GLY A 180 26.69 -31.54 -19.03
CA GLY A 180 25.52 -32.38 -19.28
C GLY A 180 25.62 -33.75 -18.63
N SER A 181 24.90 -34.73 -19.18
CA SER A 181 24.93 -36.12 -18.68
C SER A 181 24.93 -37.11 -19.82
N ILE A 182 25.53 -38.28 -19.61
CA ILE A 182 25.50 -39.39 -20.56
C ILE A 182 25.14 -40.68 -19.83
N SER A 183 24.18 -41.43 -20.36
CA SER A 183 23.73 -42.69 -19.76
C SER A 183 24.71 -43.85 -20.07
N SER A 184 24.56 -44.96 -19.35
CA SER A 184 25.29 -46.20 -19.64
C SER A 184 25.01 -46.77 -21.04
N ALA A 185 23.89 -46.38 -21.66
CA ALA A 185 23.55 -46.72 -23.04
C ALA A 185 24.20 -45.79 -24.09
N GLY A 186 24.99 -44.80 -23.67
CA GLY A 186 25.64 -43.84 -24.56
C GLY A 186 24.74 -42.70 -25.02
N VAL A 187 23.59 -42.48 -24.39
CA VAL A 187 22.70 -41.33 -24.71
C VAL A 187 23.16 -40.11 -23.93
N PHE A 188 23.69 -39.11 -24.63
CA PHE A 188 24.08 -37.81 -24.10
C PHE A 188 22.87 -36.87 -24.07
N THR A 189 22.71 -36.14 -22.97
CA THR A 189 21.73 -35.05 -22.78
C THR A 189 22.48 -33.75 -22.57
N ALA A 190 22.31 -32.82 -23.51
CA ALA A 190 22.97 -31.52 -23.46
C ALA A 190 22.34 -30.62 -22.38
N PRO A 191 23.14 -29.89 -21.58
CA PRO A 191 22.61 -28.91 -20.63
C PRO A 191 22.05 -27.68 -21.35
N GLN A 192 21.34 -26.81 -20.64
CA GLN A 192 21.06 -25.45 -21.11
C GLN A 192 22.34 -24.60 -21.03
N VAL A 193 22.61 -23.77 -22.04
CA VAL A 193 23.84 -22.97 -22.15
C VAL A 193 23.55 -21.56 -22.69
N THR A 194 24.19 -20.54 -22.13
CA THR A 194 24.00 -19.13 -22.57
C THR A 194 24.84 -18.73 -23.79
N ALA A 195 25.72 -19.62 -24.24
CA ALA A 195 26.54 -19.50 -25.45
C ALA A 195 26.97 -20.91 -25.90
N ASN A 196 27.44 -21.05 -27.14
CA ASN A 196 27.97 -22.32 -27.61
C ASN A 196 29.11 -22.80 -26.71
N GLN A 197 29.04 -24.04 -26.24
CA GLN A 197 30.04 -24.66 -25.38
C GLN A 197 30.51 -25.99 -25.94
N THR A 198 31.67 -26.46 -25.49
CA THR A 198 32.21 -27.76 -25.89
C THR A 198 32.01 -28.77 -24.76
N ALA A 199 31.33 -29.86 -25.05
CA ALA A 199 31.26 -31.05 -24.21
C ALA A 199 32.28 -32.10 -24.69
N THR A 200 33.05 -32.67 -23.76
CA THR A 200 33.93 -33.81 -24.04
C THR A 200 33.25 -35.08 -23.58
N ILE A 201 32.88 -35.95 -24.54
CA ILE A 201 32.30 -37.26 -24.26
C ILE A 201 33.41 -38.29 -24.21
N GLY A 202 33.57 -38.94 -23.06
CA GLY A 202 34.53 -40.00 -22.83
C GLY A 202 33.88 -41.37 -22.74
N ALA A 203 34.60 -42.41 -23.16
CA ALA A 203 34.23 -43.80 -22.95
C ALA A 203 35.44 -44.57 -22.39
N SER A 204 35.19 -45.57 -21.55
CA SER A 204 36.19 -46.51 -21.04
C SER A 204 35.66 -47.94 -21.13
N TYR A 205 36.47 -48.86 -21.63
CA TYR A 205 36.10 -50.27 -21.81
C TYR A 205 37.23 -51.20 -21.43
N THR A 206 36.91 -52.27 -20.71
CA THR A 206 37.87 -53.27 -20.24
C THR A 206 37.53 -54.65 -20.79
N SER A 207 38.51 -55.29 -21.44
CA SER A 207 38.39 -56.70 -21.86
C SER A 207 39.73 -57.41 -21.68
N GLY A 208 39.69 -58.66 -21.19
CA GLY A 208 40.90 -59.46 -20.91
C GLY A 208 41.88 -58.78 -19.95
N GLY A 209 41.37 -58.01 -18.98
CA GLY A 209 42.19 -57.25 -18.02
C GLY A 209 42.82 -55.96 -18.58
N THR A 210 42.63 -55.65 -19.87
CA THR A 210 43.14 -54.42 -20.50
C THR A 210 42.04 -53.38 -20.62
N THR A 211 42.29 -52.18 -20.08
CA THR A 211 41.36 -51.04 -20.16
C THR A 211 41.84 -50.04 -21.21
N ARG A 212 40.91 -49.59 -22.07
CA ARG A 212 41.16 -48.52 -23.05
C ARG A 212 40.11 -47.42 -22.92
N THR A 213 40.53 -46.19 -23.19
CA THR A 213 39.68 -44.99 -23.17
C THR A 213 39.71 -44.28 -24.51
N ALA A 214 38.65 -43.54 -24.82
CA ALA A 214 38.58 -42.60 -25.93
C ALA A 214 37.75 -41.38 -25.52
N SER A 215 37.92 -40.28 -26.25
CA SER A 215 37.10 -39.09 -26.09
C SER A 215 36.80 -38.42 -27.43
N VAL A 216 35.67 -37.71 -27.50
CA VAL A 216 35.27 -36.88 -28.63
C VAL A 216 34.72 -35.54 -28.13
N SER A 217 35.01 -34.47 -28.86
CA SER A 217 34.48 -33.13 -28.59
C SER A 217 33.16 -32.93 -29.34
N VAL A 218 32.17 -32.39 -28.65
CA VAL A 218 30.81 -32.14 -29.15
C VAL A 218 30.44 -30.69 -28.85
N THR A 219 29.98 -29.95 -29.85
CA THR A 219 29.49 -28.57 -29.62
C THR A 219 28.05 -28.60 -29.11
N VAL A 220 27.83 -28.13 -27.89
CA VAL A 220 26.50 -27.79 -27.39
C VAL A 220 26.11 -26.42 -27.95
N VAL A 221 25.13 -26.40 -28.84
CA VAL A 221 24.68 -25.19 -29.54
C VAL A 221 23.63 -24.48 -28.69
N ASN A 222 23.90 -23.22 -28.34
CA ASN A 222 22.92 -22.31 -27.74
C ASN A 222 21.88 -21.89 -28.79
N VAL A 223 20.61 -22.05 -28.47
CA VAL A 223 19.50 -21.59 -29.30
C VAL A 223 18.96 -20.32 -28.65
N ALA A 224 19.39 -19.17 -29.16
CA ALA A 224 19.04 -17.86 -28.60
C ALA A 224 17.52 -17.72 -28.41
N ALA A 225 17.10 -17.42 -27.18
CA ALA A 225 15.70 -17.26 -26.85
C ALA A 225 15.09 -16.05 -27.57
N THR A 226 13.86 -16.21 -28.05
CA THR A 226 13.12 -15.18 -28.79
C THR A 226 12.09 -14.50 -27.90
N LEU A 227 11.87 -13.20 -28.12
CA LEU A 227 10.91 -12.41 -27.32
C LEU A 227 9.48 -12.87 -27.61
N THR A 228 8.77 -13.34 -26.58
CA THR A 228 7.40 -13.87 -26.71
C THR A 228 6.33 -12.97 -26.08
N GLY A 229 6.69 -12.11 -25.13
CA GLY A 229 5.74 -11.21 -24.48
C GLY A 229 6.39 -10.07 -23.70
N LEU A 230 5.56 -9.11 -23.32
CA LEU A 230 5.92 -7.99 -22.44
C LEU A 230 4.79 -7.79 -21.43
N THR A 231 5.12 -7.52 -20.18
CA THR A 231 4.16 -7.16 -19.13
C THR A 231 4.60 -5.90 -18.40
N ILE A 232 3.64 -5.16 -17.83
CA ILE A 232 3.88 -3.98 -17.00
C ILE A 232 3.49 -4.30 -15.55
N GLY A 233 4.35 -3.97 -14.59
CA GLY A 233 4.09 -4.06 -13.16
C GLY A 233 3.34 -2.84 -12.63
N SER A 234 2.47 -3.06 -11.64
CA SER A 234 1.61 -2.05 -10.98
C SER A 234 2.39 -1.08 -10.07
N PRO A 235 1.83 0.10 -9.73
CA PRO A 235 0.49 0.27 -9.14
C PRO A 235 -0.66 0.56 -10.13
N SER A 236 -1.90 0.22 -9.73
CA SER A 236 -3.14 0.48 -10.50
C SER A 236 -3.76 1.86 -10.25
N SER A 237 -3.27 2.59 -9.23
CA SER A 237 -3.66 3.96 -8.94
C SER A 237 -2.49 4.76 -8.42
N VAL A 238 -2.45 6.05 -8.76
CA VAL A 238 -1.41 7.00 -8.31
C VAL A 238 -2.11 8.27 -7.87
N PRO A 239 -1.91 8.75 -6.62
CA PRO A 239 -2.42 10.05 -6.20
C PRO A 239 -1.88 11.17 -7.08
N GLU A 240 -2.70 12.16 -7.37
CA GLU A 240 -2.25 13.38 -8.04
C GLU A 240 -1.06 14.03 -7.30
N ASN A 241 -0.24 14.78 -8.03
CA ASN A 241 0.95 15.44 -7.49
C ASN A 241 1.99 14.49 -6.85
N THR A 242 1.89 13.18 -7.11
CA THR A 242 2.86 12.17 -6.68
C THR A 242 3.49 11.44 -7.86
N SER A 243 4.42 10.52 -7.58
CA SER A 243 5.04 9.69 -8.59
C SER A 243 5.05 8.21 -8.18
N ALA A 244 5.10 7.33 -9.16
CA ALA A 244 5.14 5.89 -8.96
C ALA A 244 6.06 5.22 -9.98
N ASN A 245 6.70 4.13 -9.57
CA ASN A 245 7.57 3.33 -10.42
C ASN A 245 6.80 2.15 -11.03
N TYR A 246 6.95 1.97 -12.33
CA TYR A 246 6.44 0.86 -13.13
C TYR A 246 7.62 0.04 -13.63
N THR A 247 7.41 -1.27 -13.78
CA THR A 247 8.42 -2.19 -14.31
C THR A 247 7.93 -2.79 -15.62
N ALA A 248 8.81 -2.91 -16.62
CA ALA A 248 8.54 -3.67 -17.84
C ALA A 248 9.33 -4.98 -17.81
N THR A 249 8.65 -6.11 -17.97
CA THR A 249 9.25 -7.45 -17.93
C THR A 249 9.02 -8.18 -19.25
N ALA A 250 10.11 -8.48 -19.96
CA ALA A 250 10.10 -9.28 -21.17
C ALA A 250 10.03 -10.77 -20.84
N ALA A 251 9.25 -11.54 -21.60
CA ALA A 251 9.16 -13.00 -21.52
C ALA A 251 9.77 -13.63 -22.77
N TRP A 252 10.52 -14.72 -22.60
CA TRP A 252 11.29 -15.36 -23.66
C TRP A 252 10.80 -16.78 -23.96
N SER A 253 11.11 -17.30 -25.15
CA SER A 253 10.65 -18.61 -25.62
C SER A 253 11.19 -19.81 -24.84
N ASP A 254 12.26 -19.62 -24.08
CA ASP A 254 12.83 -20.60 -23.15
C ASP A 254 12.14 -20.59 -21.76
N GLY A 255 11.15 -19.72 -21.57
CA GLY A 255 10.41 -19.53 -20.32
C GLY A 255 11.08 -18.57 -19.34
N SER A 256 12.26 -18.01 -19.65
CA SER A 256 12.91 -17.02 -18.82
C SER A 256 12.24 -15.64 -18.93
N THR A 257 12.56 -14.73 -17.99
CA THR A 257 12.09 -13.34 -18.01
C THR A 257 13.22 -12.36 -17.73
N THR A 258 13.14 -11.15 -18.28
CA THR A 258 14.13 -10.09 -18.05
C THR A 258 13.47 -8.74 -17.77
N ASN A 259 13.98 -8.00 -16.78
CA ASN A 259 13.57 -6.62 -16.54
C ASN A 259 14.15 -5.71 -17.64
N VAL A 260 13.28 -5.08 -18.41
CA VAL A 260 13.62 -4.21 -19.54
C VAL A 260 13.12 -2.78 -19.31
N THR A 261 12.87 -2.39 -18.07
CA THR A 261 12.27 -1.09 -17.71
C THR A 261 13.02 0.10 -18.30
N SER A 262 14.35 0.08 -18.24
CA SER A 262 15.21 1.17 -18.73
C SER A 262 15.41 1.17 -20.25
N SER A 263 15.19 0.04 -20.92
CA SER A 263 15.36 -0.13 -22.37
C SER A 263 14.03 -0.14 -23.13
N ALA A 264 12.91 -0.25 -22.42
CA ALA A 264 11.57 -0.11 -22.99
C ALA A 264 11.25 1.36 -23.28
N VAL A 265 10.47 1.57 -24.35
CA VAL A 265 9.88 2.86 -24.68
C VAL A 265 8.55 2.97 -23.94
N TRP A 266 8.42 3.99 -23.09
CA TRP A 266 7.23 4.24 -22.28
C TRP A 266 6.38 5.36 -22.87
N SER A 267 5.06 5.25 -22.72
CA SER A 267 4.11 6.30 -23.07
C SER A 267 2.90 6.26 -22.13
N VAL A 268 2.25 7.40 -21.96
CA VAL A 268 1.01 7.53 -21.16
C VAL A 268 0.01 8.39 -21.92
N VAL A 269 -1.25 7.94 -21.95
CA VAL A 269 -2.34 8.64 -22.64
C VAL A 269 -3.60 8.66 -21.76
N PRO A 270 -4.27 9.82 -21.59
CA PRO A 270 -3.84 11.15 -22.05
C PRO A 270 -2.67 11.68 -21.22
N SER A 271 -1.79 12.47 -21.85
CA SER A 271 -0.63 13.09 -21.18
C SER A 271 -0.98 14.33 -20.36
N THR A 272 -2.27 14.69 -20.29
CA THR A 272 -2.77 15.84 -19.52
C THR A 272 -2.80 15.58 -18.02
N TYR A 273 -2.84 14.32 -17.60
CA TYR A 273 -2.99 13.93 -16.19
C TYR A 273 -1.72 13.27 -15.62
N ALA A 274 -0.80 12.85 -16.49
CA ALA A 274 0.45 12.25 -16.08
C ALA A 274 1.48 12.30 -17.21
N SER A 275 2.76 12.16 -16.83
CA SER A 275 3.87 11.87 -17.74
C SER A 275 4.57 10.59 -17.29
N ILE A 276 5.23 9.87 -18.20
CA ILE A 276 6.02 8.69 -17.84
C ILE A 276 7.34 8.67 -18.60
N ASN A 277 8.44 8.41 -17.89
CA ASN A 277 9.77 8.26 -18.48
C ASN A 277 10.58 7.22 -17.70
N GLY A 278 11.20 6.27 -18.40
CA GLY A 278 12.02 5.23 -17.77
C GLY A 278 11.26 4.39 -16.72
N GLY A 279 9.94 4.21 -16.92
CA GLY A 279 9.07 3.54 -15.95
C GLY A 279 8.61 4.41 -14.78
N VAL A 280 9.06 5.66 -14.65
CA VAL A 280 8.60 6.57 -13.59
C VAL A 280 7.42 7.39 -14.10
N LEU A 281 6.23 7.12 -13.57
CA LEU A 281 5.04 7.90 -13.82
C LEU A 281 4.96 9.06 -12.82
N VAL A 282 4.76 10.27 -13.30
CA VAL A 282 4.52 11.47 -12.49
C VAL A 282 3.11 11.95 -12.77
N ALA A 283 2.26 11.94 -11.74
CA ALA A 283 0.88 12.38 -11.82
C ALA A 283 0.78 13.90 -11.66
N SER A 284 -0.04 14.53 -12.50
CA SER A 284 -0.40 15.94 -12.40
C SER A 284 -1.66 16.11 -11.54
N GLU A 285 -1.93 17.35 -11.13
CA GLU A 285 -3.20 17.75 -10.51
C GLU A 285 -4.38 17.41 -11.43
N VAL A 286 -5.45 16.87 -10.86
CA VAL A 286 -6.67 16.49 -11.59
C VAL A 286 -7.92 16.99 -10.88
N PRO A 287 -8.94 17.48 -11.60
CA PRO A 287 -10.14 18.05 -10.97
C PRO A 287 -11.10 16.99 -10.36
N SER A 288 -10.82 15.72 -10.61
CA SER A 288 -11.54 14.53 -10.14
C SER A 288 -10.69 13.30 -10.48
N ASN A 289 -11.04 12.11 -9.98
CA ASN A 289 -10.37 10.88 -10.41
C ASN A 289 -10.36 10.78 -11.95
N GLN A 290 -9.17 10.65 -12.53
CA GLN A 290 -8.97 10.48 -13.96
C GLN A 290 -8.36 9.13 -14.26
N THR A 291 -8.48 8.70 -15.51
CA THR A 291 -7.91 7.44 -15.96
C THR A 291 -6.88 7.70 -17.06
N VAL A 292 -5.71 7.09 -16.93
CA VAL A 292 -4.66 7.07 -17.95
C VAL A 292 -4.34 5.63 -18.36
N THR A 293 -3.85 5.46 -19.58
CA THR A 293 -3.32 4.21 -20.09
C THR A 293 -1.80 4.32 -20.18
N VAL A 294 -1.10 3.51 -19.39
CA VAL A 294 0.36 3.40 -19.43
C VAL A 294 0.72 2.28 -20.40
N SER A 295 1.58 2.56 -21.38
CA SER A 295 2.07 1.59 -22.35
C SER A 295 3.58 1.50 -22.38
N ALA A 296 4.10 0.29 -22.59
CA ALA A 296 5.51 0.01 -22.77
C ALA A 296 5.71 -0.79 -24.07
N SER A 297 6.79 -0.50 -24.79
CA SER A 297 7.20 -1.21 -26.00
C SER A 297 8.66 -1.63 -25.91
N TYR A 298 8.95 -2.89 -26.21
CA TYR A 298 10.32 -3.43 -26.19
C TYR A 298 10.56 -4.30 -27.43
N ALA A 299 11.75 -4.15 -28.04
CA ALA A 299 12.13 -4.87 -29.23
C ALA A 299 13.46 -5.62 -29.02
N SER A 300 13.50 -6.89 -29.44
CA SER A 300 14.71 -7.72 -29.43
C SER A 300 14.64 -8.75 -30.55
N GLY A 301 15.77 -8.98 -31.24
CA GLY A 301 15.85 -9.95 -32.34
C GLY A 301 14.89 -9.68 -33.50
N GLY A 302 14.54 -8.40 -33.75
CA GLY A 302 13.57 -8.00 -34.78
C GLY A 302 12.10 -8.20 -34.40
N VAL A 303 11.79 -8.74 -33.22
CA VAL A 303 10.43 -8.86 -32.69
C VAL A 303 10.16 -7.69 -31.74
N THR A 304 9.00 -7.05 -31.88
CA THR A 304 8.54 -5.99 -30.97
C THR A 304 7.32 -6.48 -30.21
N GLN A 305 7.31 -6.31 -28.89
CA GLN A 305 6.16 -6.56 -28.04
C GLN A 305 5.74 -5.30 -27.31
N THR A 306 4.44 -5.17 -27.10
CA THR A 306 3.84 -4.04 -26.38
C THR A 306 2.96 -4.54 -25.25
N ALA A 307 2.87 -3.76 -24.19
CA ALA A 307 2.00 -3.98 -23.06
C ALA A 307 1.31 -2.66 -22.70
N SER A 308 0.08 -2.74 -22.22
CA SER A 308 -0.64 -1.57 -21.72
C SER A 308 -1.45 -1.92 -20.48
N MET A 309 -1.62 -0.94 -19.60
CA MET A 309 -2.51 -1.06 -18.45
C MET A 309 -3.19 0.26 -18.14
N THR A 310 -4.37 0.15 -17.55
CA THR A 310 -5.14 1.30 -17.06
C THR A 310 -4.69 1.65 -15.65
N VAL A 311 -4.46 2.94 -15.40
CA VAL A 311 -4.06 3.50 -14.10
C VAL A 311 -5.02 4.64 -13.76
N THR A 312 -5.54 4.64 -12.54
CA THR A 312 -6.37 5.74 -12.03
C THR A 312 -5.49 6.80 -11.37
N ILE A 313 -5.50 8.02 -11.89
CA ILE A 313 -4.97 9.18 -11.16
C ILE A 313 -6.05 9.60 -10.17
N THR A 314 -5.81 9.40 -8.89
CA THR A 314 -6.80 9.71 -7.86
C THR A 314 -6.66 11.17 -7.45
N ASP A 315 -7.75 11.92 -7.63
CA ASP A 315 -7.94 13.25 -7.06
C ASP A 315 -7.98 13.11 -5.55
N THR A 316 -7.09 13.81 -4.88
CA THR A 316 -7.10 13.96 -3.44
C THR A 316 -7.67 15.33 -3.16
N ALA A 317 -9.01 15.37 -3.00
CA ALA A 317 -9.71 16.58 -2.61
C ALA A 317 -8.88 17.34 -1.57
N PRO A 318 -8.58 18.64 -1.77
CA PRO A 318 -7.80 19.41 -0.83
C PRO A 318 -8.36 19.19 0.58
N PRO A 319 -7.51 19.06 1.61
CA PRO A 319 -8.00 18.92 2.98
C PRO A 319 -8.99 20.05 3.22
N ALA A 320 -10.21 19.70 3.68
CA ALA A 320 -11.26 20.67 3.89
C ALA A 320 -10.75 21.76 4.83
N THR A 321 -10.42 22.93 4.29
CA THR A 321 -10.07 24.10 5.07
C THR A 321 -11.32 24.53 5.82
N GLY A 322 -11.19 24.69 7.13
CA GLY A 322 -12.34 25.10 7.93
C GLY A 322 -12.70 26.58 7.67
N SER A 323 -13.95 26.94 7.95
CA SER A 323 -14.44 28.31 7.75
C SER A 323 -14.20 29.15 8.99
N LEU A 324 -13.37 30.18 8.85
CA LEU A 324 -13.17 31.22 9.86
C LEU A 324 -14.00 32.45 9.47
N THR A 325 -14.91 32.87 10.35
CA THR A 325 -15.61 34.16 10.24
C THR A 325 -14.92 35.18 11.12
N VAL A 326 -14.57 36.35 10.58
CA VAL A 326 -14.02 37.49 11.31
C VAL A 326 -15.01 38.66 11.24
N VAL A 327 -15.29 39.29 12.39
CA VAL A 327 -16.16 40.48 12.53
C VAL A 327 -15.35 41.59 13.20
N PRO A 328 -15.37 42.85 12.72
CA PRO A 328 -16.14 43.36 11.58
C PRO A 328 -15.83 42.64 10.26
N SER A 329 -16.83 42.54 9.39
CA SER A 329 -16.64 41.91 8.07
C SER A 329 -15.81 42.79 7.15
N ASP A 330 -15.14 42.18 6.17
CA ASP A 330 -14.34 42.93 5.20
C ASP A 330 -15.21 43.94 4.44
N GLY A 331 -14.73 45.18 4.35
CA GLY A 331 -15.44 46.33 3.78
C GLY A 331 -16.47 46.99 4.69
N ALA A 332 -16.60 46.61 5.97
CA ALA A 332 -17.54 47.27 6.88
C ALA A 332 -17.19 48.75 7.09
N THR A 333 -18.19 49.62 6.98
CA THR A 333 -18.08 51.06 7.28
C THR A 333 -18.90 51.39 8.52
N ASP A 334 -18.67 52.57 9.08
CA ASP A 334 -19.41 53.08 10.24
C ASP A 334 -19.32 52.13 11.44
N VAL A 335 -18.15 51.50 11.59
CA VAL A 335 -17.88 50.59 12.71
C VAL A 335 -17.66 51.40 13.99
N PRO A 336 -18.33 51.09 15.11
CA PRO A 336 -18.13 51.79 16.36
C PRO A 336 -16.68 51.75 16.84
N VAL A 337 -16.19 52.86 17.40
CA VAL A 337 -14.81 52.95 17.86
C VAL A 337 -14.48 52.01 19.02
N ASN A 338 -15.47 51.61 19.81
CA ASN A 338 -15.31 50.67 20.90
C ASN A 338 -15.45 49.20 20.48
N THR A 339 -15.45 48.90 19.16
CA THR A 339 -15.64 47.53 18.65
C THR A 339 -14.53 46.57 19.09
N VAL A 340 -14.89 45.28 19.18
CA VAL A 340 -13.96 44.15 19.32
C VAL A 340 -13.87 43.35 18.03
N ILE A 341 -12.73 42.70 17.80
CA ILE A 341 -12.59 41.78 16.67
C ILE A 341 -12.98 40.37 17.11
N LYS A 342 -14.06 39.84 16.55
CA LYS A 342 -14.55 38.48 16.83
C LYS A 342 -14.09 37.53 15.74
N ALA A 343 -13.59 36.37 16.14
CA ALA A 343 -13.31 35.26 15.24
C ALA A 343 -14.10 34.03 15.67
N THR A 344 -14.74 33.34 14.72
CA THR A 344 -15.52 32.12 14.98
C THR A 344 -15.14 31.04 13.97
N VAL A 345 -14.87 29.83 14.46
CA VAL A 345 -14.71 28.64 13.63
C VAL A 345 -16.04 27.88 13.54
N SER A 346 -16.37 27.34 12.38
CA SER A 346 -17.63 26.64 12.14
C SER A 346 -17.65 25.17 12.56
N ASP A 347 -16.51 24.64 13.01
CA ASP A 347 -16.30 23.21 13.30
C ASP A 347 -15.76 23.00 14.73
N THR A 348 -15.27 21.79 15.02
CA THR A 348 -14.77 21.41 16.35
C THR A 348 -13.32 21.83 16.61
N THR A 349 -12.71 22.63 15.73
CA THR A 349 -11.33 23.11 15.89
C THR A 349 -11.20 23.96 17.15
N ASP A 350 -10.13 23.74 17.91
CA ASP A 350 -9.77 24.64 19.01
C ASP A 350 -9.28 25.96 18.40
N ILE A 351 -10.10 27.00 18.48
CA ILE A 351 -9.84 28.29 17.84
C ILE A 351 -8.52 28.93 18.27
N ARG A 352 -7.96 28.55 19.42
CA ARG A 352 -6.64 29.03 19.90
C ARG A 352 -5.49 28.63 18.98
N THR A 353 -5.70 27.59 18.15
CA THR A 353 -4.72 27.16 17.14
C THR A 353 -4.78 27.98 15.85
N VAL A 354 -5.85 28.78 15.67
CA VAL A 354 -6.12 29.57 14.47
C VAL A 354 -5.98 31.06 14.77
N PHE A 355 -6.59 31.53 15.85
CA PHE A 355 -6.61 32.93 16.28
C PHE A 355 -5.90 33.06 17.63
N ASN A 356 -4.67 33.55 17.63
CA ASN A 356 -3.88 33.77 18.83
C ASN A 356 -2.88 34.93 18.61
N LYS A 357 -2.06 35.23 19.61
CA LYS A 357 -1.08 36.33 19.56
C LYS A 357 -0.07 36.24 18.41
N ASP A 358 0.18 35.03 17.89
CA ASP A 358 1.18 34.78 16.84
C ASP A 358 0.55 34.82 15.45
N THR A 359 -0.75 34.57 15.35
CA THR A 359 -1.48 34.53 14.07
C THR A 359 -2.35 35.76 13.82
N PHE A 360 -2.78 36.49 14.85
CA PHE A 360 -3.67 37.64 14.72
C PHE A 360 -2.94 38.98 14.84
N THR A 361 -3.29 39.94 13.99
CA THR A 361 -2.89 41.34 14.10
C THR A 361 -4.03 42.29 13.70
N LEU A 362 -4.10 43.47 14.32
CA LEU A 362 -4.96 44.58 13.93
C LEU A 362 -4.10 45.83 13.69
N LYS A 363 -4.17 46.40 12.48
CA LYS A 363 -3.32 47.53 12.06
C LYS A 363 -4.15 48.68 11.48
N GLN A 364 -3.66 49.91 11.60
CA GLN A 364 -4.20 51.02 10.80
C GLN A 364 -3.74 50.88 9.34
N ASP A 365 -4.65 51.07 8.38
CA ASP A 365 -4.41 50.88 6.93
C ASP A 365 -3.47 51.94 6.30
N THR A 366 -3.05 52.93 7.07
CA THR A 366 -2.23 54.07 6.63
C THR A 366 -0.71 53.90 6.84
N LEU A 367 -0.22 52.74 7.30
CA LEU A 367 1.21 52.50 7.53
C LEU A 367 1.77 51.35 6.69
N ILE A 368 2.41 51.73 5.58
CA ILE A 368 3.21 50.87 4.71
C ILE A 368 4.57 50.60 5.37
N SER A 369 4.66 49.72 6.38
CA SER A 369 5.91 48.99 6.59
C SER A 369 5.77 47.79 7.53
N ASN A 370 6.51 46.76 7.15
CA ASN A 370 6.53 45.43 7.70
C ASN A 370 7.43 45.40 8.94
N SER A 371 6.88 45.22 10.14
CA SER A 371 7.65 44.81 11.33
C SER A 371 6.75 44.18 12.40
N SER A 372 7.27 43.13 13.03
CA SER A 372 6.62 42.22 13.98
C SER A 372 6.47 42.79 15.39
N VAL A 373 5.49 42.24 16.13
CA VAL A 373 5.03 42.64 17.48
C VAL A 373 6.04 42.32 18.60
N THR A 374 6.09 43.18 19.61
CA THR A 374 6.60 42.87 20.97
C THR A 374 5.47 43.13 21.98
N ALA A 375 5.22 42.17 22.87
CA ALA A 375 4.27 42.35 23.98
C ALA A 375 4.94 43.11 25.14
N ILE A 376 4.34 44.21 25.60
CA ILE A 376 4.73 44.90 26.84
C ILE A 376 3.46 45.26 27.63
N GLY A 377 3.56 45.18 28.96
CA GLY A 377 2.48 45.14 29.96
C GLY A 377 1.62 46.41 30.13
N PRO A 378 0.86 46.51 31.25
CA PRO A 378 -0.30 47.39 31.36
C PRO A 378 0.09 48.88 31.40
N MET A 379 -0.63 49.70 30.61
CA MET A 379 -0.52 51.16 30.57
C MET A 379 -1.77 51.84 31.19
N SER A 380 -1.56 53.05 31.73
CA SER A 380 -2.45 53.82 32.62
C SER A 380 -3.74 54.35 31.96
N ARG A 381 -4.70 54.76 32.80
CA ARG A 381 -6.09 55.16 32.50
C ARG A 381 -6.28 56.48 31.74
N ASP A 382 -5.27 57.32 31.60
CA ASP A 382 -5.46 58.75 31.27
C ASP A 382 -4.93 59.22 29.89
N ASP A 383 -4.43 58.33 29.03
CA ASP A 383 -3.93 58.75 27.71
C ASP A 383 -4.88 58.36 26.58
N ASP A 384 -5.61 59.36 26.12
CA ASP A 384 -6.41 59.35 24.90
C ASP A 384 -5.56 58.88 23.71
N ASN A 385 -5.77 57.65 23.25
CA ASN A 385 -5.41 57.16 21.90
C ASN A 385 -3.91 57.16 21.48
N GLU A 386 -2.99 57.74 22.26
CA GLU A 386 -1.56 57.84 21.88
C GLU A 386 -0.74 56.62 22.33
N ASN A 387 -1.19 55.88 23.35
CA ASN A 387 -0.45 54.75 23.94
C ASN A 387 -0.98 53.34 23.57
N CYS A 388 -2.10 53.26 22.83
CA CYS A 388 -2.75 52.00 22.50
C CYS A 388 -2.42 51.48 21.09
N VAL A 389 -1.86 52.33 20.22
CA VAL A 389 -1.34 51.93 18.92
C VAL A 389 0.18 52.05 18.93
N VAL A 390 0.88 50.92 18.97
CA VAL A 390 2.35 50.88 18.97
C VAL A 390 2.82 50.47 17.58
N ASN A 391 3.59 51.32 16.91
CA ASN A 391 4.10 51.08 15.55
C ASN A 391 2.98 50.73 14.54
N GLY A 392 1.81 51.37 14.65
CA GLY A 392 0.66 51.11 13.78
C GLY A 392 -0.16 49.86 14.11
N ILE A 393 0.18 49.14 15.18
CA ILE A 393 -0.52 47.95 15.66
C ILE A 393 -1.33 48.29 16.90
N VAL A 394 -2.64 48.00 16.84
CA VAL A 394 -3.55 48.17 17.99
C VAL A 394 -3.20 47.14 19.05
N GLN A 395 -2.96 47.60 20.28
CA GLN A 395 -2.71 46.76 21.44
C GLN A 395 -4.05 46.34 22.07
N GLY A 396 -4.10 45.10 22.53
CA GLY A 396 -5.32 44.52 23.08
C GLY A 396 -5.09 43.15 23.69
N SER A 397 -6.17 42.54 24.17
CA SER A 397 -6.17 41.22 24.79
C SER A 397 -7.05 40.26 24.00
N ILE A 398 -6.61 39.00 23.85
CA ILE A 398 -7.41 37.94 23.23
C ILE A 398 -8.06 37.09 24.32
N TRP A 399 -9.37 36.98 24.25
CA TRP A 399 -10.17 36.09 25.09
C TRP A 399 -10.80 34.97 24.26
N TYR A 400 -11.04 33.83 24.89
CA TYR A 400 -11.66 32.67 24.26
C TYR A 400 -12.86 32.23 25.07
N ASN A 401 -13.94 31.87 24.38
CA ASN A 401 -15.10 31.33 25.05
C ASN A 401 -14.87 29.89 25.54
N TRP A 402 -15.74 29.46 26.46
CA TRP A 402 -15.56 28.19 27.18
C TRP A 402 -15.44 26.97 26.26
N ASN A 403 -16.24 26.92 25.18
CA ASN A 403 -16.22 25.82 24.22
C ASN A 403 -15.12 25.96 23.15
N ARG A 404 -14.31 27.02 23.20
CA ARG A 404 -13.17 27.30 22.29
C ARG A 404 -13.53 27.35 20.81
N THR A 405 -14.74 27.82 20.49
CA THR A 405 -15.17 28.04 19.11
C THR A 405 -15.16 29.51 18.72
N LYS A 406 -15.08 30.43 19.70
CA LYS A 406 -15.00 31.88 19.50
C LYS A 406 -13.80 32.49 20.19
N ALA A 407 -13.18 33.45 19.54
CA ALA A 407 -12.14 34.31 20.08
C ALA A 407 -12.57 35.78 19.93
N VAL A 408 -12.20 36.60 20.91
CA VAL A 408 -12.47 38.04 20.93
C VAL A 408 -11.16 38.76 21.19
N PHE A 409 -10.73 39.60 20.27
CA PHE A 409 -9.67 40.57 20.52
C PHE A 409 -10.31 41.89 20.95
N SER A 410 -10.03 42.29 22.19
CA SER A 410 -10.49 43.53 22.79
C SER A 410 -9.36 44.56 22.78
N PRO A 411 -9.48 45.65 22.00
CA PRO A 411 -8.55 46.77 22.08
C PRO A 411 -8.44 47.33 23.50
N ASN A 412 -7.27 47.83 23.87
CA ASN A 412 -7.04 48.46 25.18
C ASN A 412 -7.64 49.88 25.28
N CYS A 413 -8.05 50.44 24.15
CA CYS A 413 -8.61 51.77 23.98
C CYS A 413 -9.72 51.75 22.92
N ASP A 414 -10.50 52.83 22.85
CA ASP A 414 -11.36 53.06 21.70
C ASP A 414 -10.48 53.34 20.46
N LEU A 415 -10.86 52.75 19.32
CA LEU A 415 -10.22 52.95 18.03
C LEU A 415 -10.37 54.40 17.56
N ARG A 416 -9.49 54.86 16.67
CA ARG A 416 -9.61 56.19 16.08
C ARG A 416 -10.86 56.27 15.21
N ARG A 417 -11.59 57.37 15.30
CA ARG A 417 -12.67 57.72 14.36
C ARG A 417 -12.12 57.94 12.95
N ASP A 418 -12.96 57.78 11.94
CA ASP A 418 -12.64 57.99 10.52
C ASP A 418 -11.33 57.30 10.08
N THR A 419 -11.11 56.07 10.57
CA THR A 419 -9.85 55.35 10.36
C THR A 419 -10.13 53.94 9.88
N THR A 420 -9.48 53.56 8.78
CA THR A 420 -9.52 52.18 8.28
C THR A 420 -8.51 51.32 9.03
N TYR A 421 -8.96 50.16 9.49
CA TYR A 421 -8.16 49.13 10.14
C TYR A 421 -8.18 47.84 9.33
N VAL A 422 -7.08 47.10 9.40
CA VAL A 422 -6.89 45.80 8.77
C VAL A 422 -6.66 44.76 9.85
N ALA A 423 -7.65 43.90 10.07
CA ALA A 423 -7.55 42.69 10.88
C ALA A 423 -7.01 41.56 9.99
N THR A 424 -5.90 40.94 10.40
CA THR A 424 -5.29 39.82 9.67
C THR A 424 -5.12 38.62 10.58
N VAL A 425 -5.62 37.47 10.15
CA VAL A 425 -5.34 36.15 10.72
C VAL A 425 -4.45 35.39 9.73
N ALA A 426 -3.17 35.28 10.05
CA ALA A 426 -2.17 34.59 9.24
C ALA A 426 -2.41 33.07 9.20
N VAL A 427 -1.83 32.41 8.20
CA VAL A 427 -1.80 30.95 8.13
C VAL A 427 -0.95 30.41 9.28
N GLY A 428 -1.61 29.81 10.27
CA GLY A 428 -0.96 29.15 11.39
C GLY A 428 -0.43 27.75 11.05
N SER A 429 0.33 27.16 11.97
CA SER A 429 0.86 25.79 11.86
C SER A 429 -0.21 24.70 11.88
N SER A 430 -1.46 25.04 12.22
CA SER A 430 -2.61 24.14 12.20
C SER A 430 -3.05 23.74 10.78
N GLY A 431 -2.64 24.48 9.75
CA GLY A 431 -3.09 24.25 8.38
C GLY A 431 -4.59 24.52 8.14
N TYR A 432 -5.27 25.12 9.12
CA TYR A 432 -6.71 25.38 9.08
C TYR A 432 -7.11 26.34 7.95
N LEU A 433 -6.28 27.37 7.72
CA LEU A 433 -6.43 28.34 6.65
C LEU A 433 -5.42 28.02 5.53
N SER A 434 -5.87 27.98 4.27
CA SER A 434 -4.97 27.89 3.10
C SER A 434 -4.36 29.24 2.71
N GLN A 435 -4.97 30.34 3.17
CA GLN A 435 -4.52 31.71 2.95
C GLN A 435 -4.90 32.59 4.15
N PRO A 436 -4.18 33.70 4.42
CA PRO A 436 -4.55 34.60 5.51
C PRO A 436 -5.99 35.10 5.36
N ALA A 437 -6.75 35.10 6.45
CA ALA A 437 -8.05 35.77 6.50
C ALA A 437 -7.82 37.25 6.83
N VAL A 438 -8.25 38.14 5.93
CA VAL A 438 -8.08 39.59 6.07
C VAL A 438 -9.45 40.24 6.07
N SER A 439 -9.69 41.12 7.05
CA SER A 439 -10.87 41.98 7.10
C SER A 439 -10.43 43.44 7.26
N ARG A 440 -10.87 44.29 6.35
CA ARG A 440 -10.72 45.74 6.40
C ARG A 440 -12.01 46.38 6.84
N PHE A 441 -11.96 47.30 7.78
CA PHE A 441 -13.14 48.05 8.19
C PHE A 441 -12.80 49.49 8.55
N THR A 442 -13.75 50.39 8.38
CA THR A 442 -13.61 51.83 8.65
C THR A 442 -14.50 52.21 9.81
N THR A 443 -13.91 52.84 10.82
CA THR A 443 -14.64 53.33 11.98
C THR A 443 -15.52 54.54 11.62
N VAL A 444 -16.57 54.75 12.42
CA VAL A 444 -17.47 55.91 12.30
C VAL A 444 -16.71 57.24 12.22
N ALA A 445 -17.26 58.18 11.46
CA ALA A 445 -16.74 59.55 11.36
C ALA A 445 -16.84 60.29 12.71
N ALA A 446 -15.99 61.29 12.90
CA ALA A 446 -16.07 62.18 14.06
C ALA A 446 -17.31 63.10 13.98
N SER A 447 -17.96 63.29 15.12
CA SER A 447 -19.10 64.20 15.27
C SER A 447 -18.97 64.98 16.58
N PRO A 448 -19.51 66.20 16.70
CA PRO A 448 -19.62 66.88 18.00
C PRO A 448 -20.41 66.04 18.99
N ASP A 449 -20.21 66.28 20.28
CA ASP A 449 -21.11 65.88 21.37
C ASP A 449 -21.80 67.18 21.84
N SER A 450 -23.03 67.41 21.39
CA SER A 450 -23.71 68.70 21.52
C SER A 450 -24.31 68.92 22.91
N ASP A 451 -24.51 67.88 23.71
CA ASP A 451 -25.07 67.98 25.07
C ASP A 451 -24.13 67.46 26.18
N ASP A 452 -22.92 67.07 25.79
CA ASP A 452 -21.78 66.71 26.64
C ASP A 452 -22.07 65.46 27.49
N ASP A 453 -22.88 64.54 26.97
CA ASP A 453 -23.26 63.32 27.69
C ASP A 453 -22.23 62.18 27.57
N GLY A 454 -21.23 62.37 26.71
CA GLY A 454 -20.15 61.42 26.42
C GLY A 454 -20.37 60.57 25.18
N SER A 455 -21.45 60.80 24.43
CA SER A 455 -21.74 60.16 23.15
C SER A 455 -21.79 61.21 22.03
N ASP A 456 -20.99 61.04 20.98
CA ASP A 456 -21.04 61.94 19.82
C ASP A 456 -22.41 61.91 19.13
N ASP A 457 -22.86 63.04 18.57
CA ASP A 457 -24.19 63.22 17.96
C ASP A 457 -24.49 62.25 16.81
N GLY A 458 -23.45 61.74 16.14
CA GLY A 458 -23.59 60.74 15.09
C GLY A 458 -23.87 59.33 15.61
N GLU A 459 -23.52 59.06 16.87
CA GLU A 459 -23.76 57.79 17.55
C GLU A 459 -24.94 57.88 18.52
N ASP A 460 -25.36 59.07 18.92
CA ASP A 460 -26.46 59.28 19.85
C ASP A 460 -27.83 59.53 19.16
N ASP A 461 -28.85 58.80 19.58
CA ASP A 461 -30.26 58.95 19.18
C ASP A 461 -30.92 60.17 19.87
N HIS A 462 -30.26 60.80 20.85
CA HIS A 462 -30.76 61.90 21.66
C HIS A 462 -29.80 63.12 21.78
N PRO A 463 -29.19 63.61 20.69
CA PRO A 463 -27.98 64.47 20.69
C PRO A 463 -28.15 65.89 21.28
N ASN A 464 -29.30 66.23 21.84
CA ASN A 464 -29.56 67.53 22.47
C ASN A 464 -30.33 67.37 23.81
N ASP A 465 -30.33 66.16 24.38
CA ASP A 465 -31.01 65.82 25.63
C ASP A 465 -30.09 65.00 26.54
N ARG A 466 -29.15 65.68 27.20
CA ARG A 466 -28.22 65.13 28.22
C ARG A 466 -28.82 64.27 29.33
N ARG A 467 -30.15 64.08 29.43
CA ARG A 467 -30.76 63.09 30.33
C ARG A 467 -30.82 61.70 29.71
N ARG A 468 -30.64 61.59 28.40
CA ARG A 468 -30.77 60.36 27.64
C ARG A 468 -29.60 60.24 26.68
N SER A 469 -28.96 59.09 26.68
CA SER A 469 -27.79 58.81 25.85
C SER A 469 -27.91 57.45 25.22
N SER A 470 -27.33 57.28 24.05
CA SER A 470 -27.21 55.99 23.40
C SER A 470 -25.82 55.75 22.83
N ARG A 471 -25.31 54.53 23.06
CA ARG A 471 -23.96 54.18 22.65
C ARG A 471 -23.89 52.76 22.12
N TRP A 472 -23.19 52.57 21.01
CA TRP A 472 -23.02 51.25 20.39
C TRP A 472 -22.39 50.25 21.34
N SER A 473 -22.93 49.03 21.33
CA SER A 473 -22.33 47.89 22.00
C SER A 473 -20.97 47.58 21.37
N SER A 474 -19.98 47.23 22.18
CA SER A 474 -18.65 46.84 21.68
C SER A 474 -18.69 45.57 20.83
N TYR A 475 -19.79 44.82 20.90
CA TYR A 475 -20.03 43.60 20.15
C TYR A 475 -20.90 43.82 18.91
N GLU A 476 -21.25 45.06 18.58
CA GLU A 476 -22.05 45.47 17.41
C GLU A 476 -23.45 44.83 17.37
N THR A 477 -24.06 44.64 18.54
CA THR A 477 -25.40 44.06 18.67
C THR A 477 -26.53 45.11 18.64
N GLY A 478 -26.18 46.39 18.64
CA GLY A 478 -27.10 47.53 18.72
C GLY A 478 -26.57 48.60 19.68
N LYS A 479 -27.39 49.60 20.01
CA LYS A 479 -27.04 50.64 20.99
C LYS A 479 -27.62 50.33 22.37
N PHE A 480 -26.82 50.50 23.41
CA PHE A 480 -27.34 50.74 24.75
C PHE A 480 -28.15 52.03 24.74
N GLN A 481 -29.27 52.06 25.44
CA GLN A 481 -30.07 53.27 25.64
C GLN A 481 -30.17 53.54 27.13
N ILE A 482 -29.71 54.71 27.57
CA ILE A 482 -29.71 55.14 28.97
C ILE A 482 -30.69 56.29 29.09
N ASP A 483 -31.68 56.18 29.98
CA ASP A 483 -32.69 57.21 30.22
C ASP A 483 -32.78 57.54 31.71
N ALA A 484 -32.30 58.73 32.06
CA ALA A 484 -32.34 59.33 33.39
C ALA A 484 -33.37 60.47 33.50
N SER A 485 -34.30 60.59 32.54
CA SER A 485 -35.29 61.68 32.51
C SER A 485 -36.29 61.67 33.67
N LYS A 486 -36.39 60.55 34.40
CA LYS A 486 -37.27 60.40 35.57
C LYS A 486 -36.52 60.66 36.88
N TYR A 487 -36.79 61.83 37.48
CA TYR A 487 -36.15 62.29 38.71
C TYR A 487 -37.17 62.83 39.73
N SER A 488 -36.89 62.65 41.02
CA SER A 488 -37.65 63.25 42.12
C SER A 488 -36.72 64.06 43.03
N GLY A 489 -36.69 65.39 42.84
CA GLY A 489 -35.92 66.34 43.64
C GLY A 489 -35.84 67.75 43.00
N SER A 490 -35.21 68.71 43.69
CA SER A 490 -34.95 70.07 43.15
C SER A 490 -33.59 70.07 42.42
N ALA A 491 -33.54 70.49 41.16
CA ALA A 491 -32.29 70.62 40.42
C ALA A 491 -31.45 71.80 40.93
N THR A 492 -30.14 71.61 41.01
CA THR A 492 -29.18 72.68 41.28
C THR A 492 -28.88 73.39 39.96
N SER A 493 -29.41 74.62 39.79
CA SER A 493 -29.10 75.60 38.74
C SER A 493 -28.47 75.07 37.44
N ALA A 494 -29.28 74.91 36.39
CA ALA A 494 -28.77 74.73 35.03
C ALA A 494 -27.87 75.91 34.62
N PRO A 495 -26.80 75.69 33.83
CA PRO A 495 -26.09 76.77 33.14
C PRO A 495 -27.08 77.58 32.29
N ALA A 496 -26.86 78.90 32.20
CA ALA A 496 -27.72 79.79 31.42
C ALA A 496 -27.73 79.35 29.94
N GLY A 497 -28.88 78.88 29.45
CA GLY A 497 -29.09 78.46 28.06
C GLY A 497 -29.49 77.00 27.85
N ALA A 498 -29.41 76.13 28.87
CA ALA A 498 -29.82 74.74 28.75
C ALA A 498 -31.30 74.55 29.06
N ALA A 499 -32.07 73.95 28.14
CA ALA A 499 -33.52 73.84 28.21
C ALA A 499 -34.05 72.92 29.34
N ASP A 500 -33.20 72.14 30.00
CA ASP A 500 -33.62 71.11 30.95
C ASP A 500 -32.88 71.19 32.29
N ALA A 501 -33.58 71.57 33.36
CA ALA A 501 -33.08 71.64 34.73
C ALA A 501 -33.20 70.28 35.46
N GLY A 502 -32.48 69.26 35.01
CA GLY A 502 -32.52 67.91 35.59
C GLY A 502 -31.15 67.22 35.64
N PRO A 503 -31.09 65.93 36.06
CA PRO A 503 -29.88 65.11 36.00
C PRO A 503 -29.26 65.13 34.61
N ALA A 504 -27.93 65.16 34.52
CA ALA A 504 -27.22 65.08 33.24
C ALA A 504 -26.31 63.85 33.24
N LEU A 505 -26.47 62.97 32.25
CA LEU A 505 -25.51 61.93 31.93
C LEU A 505 -24.20 62.58 31.49
N ARG A 506 -23.10 61.92 31.85
CA ARG A 506 -21.73 62.29 31.51
C ARG A 506 -20.93 61.03 31.26
N SER A 507 -19.94 61.10 30.38
CA SER A 507 -18.95 60.04 30.16
C SER A 507 -19.57 58.66 29.90
N VAL A 508 -20.70 58.62 29.18
CA VAL A 508 -21.35 57.37 28.81
C VAL A 508 -20.38 56.54 27.97
N THR A 509 -20.01 55.36 28.48
CA THR A 509 -19.01 54.50 27.86
C THR A 509 -19.49 53.07 27.75
N ALA A 510 -19.41 52.51 26.55
CA ALA A 510 -19.64 51.09 26.30
C ALA A 510 -18.31 50.40 26.00
N MET A 511 -18.09 49.23 26.60
CA MET A 511 -16.84 48.49 26.48
C MET A 511 -17.08 46.99 26.52
N SER A 512 -16.12 46.24 26.00
CA SER A 512 -16.13 44.79 26.12
C SER A 512 -15.94 44.36 27.57
N ASP A 513 -16.68 43.33 27.98
CA ASP A 513 -16.51 42.67 29.27
C ASP A 513 -15.12 42.03 29.43
N THR A 514 -14.42 41.78 28.31
CA THR A 514 -13.05 41.25 28.28
C THR A 514 -11.99 42.35 28.17
N SER A 515 -12.37 43.62 28.26
CA SER A 515 -11.44 44.74 28.22
C SER A 515 -10.43 44.65 29.37
N ALA A 516 -9.16 44.93 29.07
CA ALA A 516 -8.11 45.05 30.07
C ALA A 516 -8.33 46.23 31.05
N ARG A 517 -9.26 47.14 30.74
CA ARG A 517 -9.67 48.26 31.61
C ARG A 517 -10.49 47.81 32.82
N LEU A 518 -11.01 46.58 32.80
CA LEU A 518 -11.81 46.00 33.87
C LEU A 518 -10.97 45.05 34.73
N ASN A 519 -11.25 45.02 36.03
CA ASN A 519 -10.74 43.95 36.89
C ASN A 519 -11.48 42.64 36.54
N GLN A 520 -10.78 41.73 35.88
CA GLN A 520 -11.34 40.46 35.39
C GLN A 520 -11.62 39.44 36.51
N ALA A 521 -11.27 39.74 37.76
CA ALA A 521 -11.57 38.89 38.91
C ALA A 521 -13.09 38.66 39.05
N GLY A 522 -13.51 37.44 39.38
CA GLY A 522 -14.91 37.11 39.59
C GLY A 522 -15.80 37.07 38.33
N ARG A 523 -15.23 37.27 37.12
CA ARG A 523 -16.02 37.17 35.87
C ARG A 523 -16.62 35.77 35.75
N PRO A 524 -17.94 35.63 35.54
CA PRO A 524 -18.62 34.35 35.67
C PRO A 524 -18.27 33.39 34.52
N GLU A 525 -17.79 32.20 34.86
CA GLU A 525 -17.56 31.12 33.90
C GLU A 525 -18.87 30.57 33.34
N GLY A 526 -18.89 30.18 32.06
CA GLY A 526 -20.08 29.67 31.38
C GLY A 526 -21.10 30.74 30.97
N PHE A 527 -20.74 32.02 31.08
CA PHE A 527 -21.55 33.14 30.59
C PHE A 527 -20.81 33.94 29.50
N GLU A 528 -21.56 34.49 28.56
CA GLU A 528 -21.13 35.45 27.54
C GLU A 528 -21.87 36.78 27.78
N PHE A 529 -21.23 37.91 27.49
CA PHE A 529 -21.84 39.24 27.57
C PHE A 529 -22.17 39.70 26.15
N PRO A 530 -23.39 39.43 25.63
CA PRO A 530 -23.69 39.64 24.22
C PRO A 530 -23.54 41.09 23.77
N ASP A 531 -23.78 42.04 24.68
CA ASP A 531 -23.68 43.49 24.41
C ASP A 531 -22.40 44.12 24.98
N GLY A 532 -21.61 43.37 25.75
CA GLY A 532 -20.55 43.92 26.59
C GLY A 532 -21.12 44.60 27.84
N MET A 533 -20.51 45.73 28.23
CA MET A 533 -20.83 46.48 29.45
C MET A 533 -20.94 47.97 29.16
N VAL A 534 -21.74 48.69 29.95
CA VAL A 534 -21.90 50.14 29.87
C VAL A 534 -21.66 50.80 31.22
N SER A 535 -20.98 51.94 31.25
CA SER A 535 -20.75 52.78 32.43
C SER A 535 -21.13 54.21 32.11
N PHE A 536 -21.46 54.99 33.14
CA PHE A 536 -21.75 56.41 32.99
C PHE A 536 -21.61 57.13 34.32
N MET A 537 -21.43 58.43 34.24
CA MET A 537 -21.54 59.35 35.36
C MET A 537 -22.83 60.16 35.22
N MET A 538 -23.32 60.68 36.34
CA MET A 538 -24.43 61.62 36.34
C MET A 538 -24.17 62.78 37.29
N ASP A 539 -24.36 63.98 36.76
CA ASP A 539 -24.26 65.24 37.47
C ASP A 539 -25.64 65.91 37.63
N ASN A 540 -25.65 67.07 38.28
CA ASN A 540 -26.85 67.89 38.52
C ASN A 540 -27.95 67.17 39.33
N VAL A 541 -27.56 66.23 40.18
CA VAL A 541 -28.44 65.58 41.16
C VAL A 541 -28.18 66.19 42.54
N ALA A 542 -29.23 66.71 43.19
CA ALA A 542 -29.08 67.27 44.53
C ALA A 542 -28.67 66.19 45.52
N SER A 543 -27.73 66.51 46.41
CA SER A 543 -27.20 65.57 47.41
C SER A 543 -28.32 64.88 48.21
N GLY A 544 -28.23 63.56 48.35
CA GLY A 544 -29.23 62.72 49.02
C GLY A 544 -30.54 62.51 48.24
N SER A 545 -30.71 63.14 47.07
CA SER A 545 -31.86 62.88 46.18
C SER A 545 -31.65 61.60 45.37
N THR A 546 -32.74 61.06 44.84
CA THR A 546 -32.71 59.84 44.04
C THR A 546 -33.13 60.09 42.59
N VAL A 547 -32.48 59.39 41.67
CA VAL A 547 -32.79 59.36 40.23
C VAL A 547 -33.12 57.93 39.81
N THR A 548 -34.12 57.77 38.96
CA THR A 548 -34.43 56.48 38.35
C THR A 548 -33.81 56.44 36.97
N VAL A 549 -32.91 55.48 36.74
CA VAL A 549 -32.25 55.27 35.45
C VAL A 549 -32.74 53.98 34.82
N LYS A 550 -33.07 54.06 33.54
CA LYS A 550 -33.37 52.91 32.70
C LYS A 550 -32.22 52.64 31.76
N ILE A 551 -31.76 51.40 31.71
CA ILE A 551 -30.73 50.93 30.77
C ILE A 551 -31.37 49.86 29.90
N THR A 552 -31.47 50.10 28.61
CA THR A 552 -31.99 49.12 27.64
C THR A 552 -30.83 48.44 26.92
N PHE A 553 -30.79 47.12 27.01
CA PHE A 553 -29.76 46.27 26.40
C PHE A 553 -30.18 45.84 24.99
N PRO A 554 -29.33 46.03 23.96
CA PRO A 554 -29.74 45.81 22.58
C PRO A 554 -30.05 44.34 22.24
N SER A 555 -29.36 43.37 22.84
CA SER A 555 -29.67 41.93 22.66
C SER A 555 -30.82 41.44 23.55
N GLY A 556 -31.37 42.31 24.41
CA GLY A 556 -32.31 41.94 25.46
C GLY A 556 -31.64 41.14 26.59
N ILE A 557 -32.48 40.62 27.50
CA ILE A 557 -32.02 39.92 28.71
C ILE A 557 -32.56 38.49 28.68
N PRO A 558 -31.78 37.52 28.16
CA PRO A 558 -32.22 36.12 28.10
C PRO A 558 -32.52 35.52 29.47
N ALA A 559 -33.39 34.52 29.51
CA ALA A 559 -33.68 33.79 30.74
C ALA A 559 -32.42 33.16 31.35
N GLY A 560 -32.27 33.24 32.67
CA GLY A 560 -31.09 32.74 33.38
C GLY A 560 -29.86 33.65 33.34
N SER A 561 -29.97 34.83 32.70
CA SER A 561 -28.91 35.84 32.73
C SER A 561 -28.72 36.45 34.12
N LYS A 562 -27.51 36.95 34.38
CA LYS A 562 -27.16 37.70 35.58
C LYS A 562 -26.79 39.12 35.18
N LEU A 563 -27.32 40.12 35.88
CA LEU A 563 -26.78 41.46 35.75
C LEU A 563 -25.51 41.57 36.60
N MET A 564 -24.41 41.88 35.95
CA MET A 564 -23.09 41.92 36.57
C MET A 564 -22.54 43.35 36.48
N GLN A 565 -21.95 43.82 37.57
CA GLN A 565 -21.18 45.05 37.60
C GLN A 565 -19.71 44.72 37.84
N ALA A 566 -18.81 45.44 37.18
CA ALA A 566 -17.36 45.31 37.35
C ALA A 566 -16.80 46.57 38.00
N ASP A 567 -16.22 46.43 39.20
CA ASP A 567 -15.58 47.51 39.94
C ASP A 567 -14.11 47.20 40.23
N GLU A 568 -13.49 47.92 41.17
CA GLU A 568 -12.10 47.69 41.59
C GLU A 568 -11.85 46.30 42.19
N ASN A 569 -12.87 45.66 42.77
CA ASN A 569 -12.81 44.33 43.36
C ASN A 569 -13.15 43.22 42.35
N GLY A 570 -13.64 43.60 41.16
CA GLY A 570 -13.97 42.69 40.07
C GLY A 570 -15.47 42.60 39.81
N PHE A 571 -15.87 41.52 39.14
CA PHE A 571 -17.24 41.27 38.75
C PHE A 571 -18.06 40.74 39.91
N HIS A 572 -19.20 41.36 40.16
CA HIS A 572 -20.18 40.93 41.16
C HIS A 572 -21.61 41.11 40.64
N ALA A 573 -22.54 40.32 41.17
CA ALA A 573 -23.94 40.37 40.75
C ALA A 573 -24.65 41.59 41.36
N VAL A 574 -25.42 42.29 40.55
CA VAL A 574 -26.25 43.41 41.00
C VAL A 574 -27.59 42.88 41.50
N THR A 575 -28.04 43.36 42.67
CA THR A 575 -29.32 42.99 43.28
C THR A 575 -30.21 44.23 43.46
N GLY A 576 -31.51 44.05 43.70
CA GLY A 576 -32.43 45.17 43.97
C GLY A 576 -32.85 45.98 42.73
N ILE A 577 -32.77 45.37 41.54
CA ILE A 577 -33.14 45.98 40.25
C ILE A 577 -34.50 45.47 39.76
N VAL A 578 -35.17 46.25 38.91
CA VAL A 578 -36.36 45.80 38.19
C VAL A 578 -36.00 45.54 36.73
N ILE A 579 -36.24 44.32 36.27
CA ILE A 579 -36.03 43.92 34.87
C ILE A 579 -37.39 43.82 34.19
N ASP A 580 -37.57 44.55 33.09
CA ASP A 580 -38.75 44.49 32.23
C ASP A 580 -38.29 44.36 30.77
N GLY A 581 -38.49 43.17 30.19
CA GLY A 581 -37.99 42.85 28.84
C GLY A 581 -36.47 43.02 28.73
N SER A 582 -36.04 43.96 27.89
CA SER A 582 -34.64 44.33 27.66
C SER A 582 -34.13 45.45 28.57
N THR A 583 -35.00 46.01 29.43
CA THR A 583 -34.69 47.19 30.22
C THR A 583 -34.47 46.86 31.69
N VAL A 584 -33.35 47.33 32.23
CA VAL A 584 -33.06 47.36 33.66
C VAL A 584 -33.42 48.73 34.20
N THR A 585 -34.21 48.78 35.26
CA THR A 585 -34.50 50.01 36.01
C THR A 585 -33.78 49.99 37.36
N MET A 586 -33.01 51.06 37.63
CA MET A 586 -32.23 51.25 38.85
C MET A 586 -32.62 52.55 39.53
N THR A 587 -32.63 52.56 40.87
CA THR A 587 -32.75 53.79 41.66
C THR A 587 -31.39 54.12 42.27
N LEU A 588 -30.84 55.27 41.89
CA LEU A 588 -29.51 55.72 42.29
C LEU A 588 -29.63 56.91 43.24
N THR A 589 -28.78 56.98 44.25
CA THR A 589 -28.81 58.04 45.28
C THR A 589 -27.55 58.88 45.19
N ALA A 590 -27.69 60.21 45.12
CA ALA A 590 -26.55 61.11 45.10
C ALA A 590 -25.81 61.13 46.45
N PRO A 591 -24.46 61.18 46.44
CA PRO A 591 -23.68 61.18 47.68
C PRO A 591 -23.98 62.42 48.55
N PRO A 592 -23.73 62.35 49.87
CA PRO A 592 -23.82 63.50 50.77
C PRO A 592 -22.88 64.65 50.33
N ALA A 593 -23.27 65.90 50.58
CA ALA A 593 -22.46 67.06 50.18
C ALA A 593 -21.08 67.04 50.86
N GLY A 594 -20.01 67.17 50.07
CA GLY A 594 -18.64 67.33 50.55
C GLY A 594 -17.85 66.03 50.79
N THR A 595 -18.27 64.88 50.24
CA THR A 595 -17.61 63.58 50.46
C THR A 595 -16.65 63.12 49.35
N GLY A 596 -16.27 63.96 48.37
CA GLY A 596 -15.31 63.53 47.34
C GLY A 596 -14.82 64.63 46.39
N ASP A 597 -13.70 64.32 45.72
CA ASP A 597 -12.95 65.22 44.83
C ASP A 597 -13.67 65.53 43.48
N GLN A 598 -14.81 64.87 43.20
CA GLN A 598 -15.53 64.95 41.92
C GLN A 598 -16.91 65.64 42.01
N GLY A 599 -17.18 66.41 43.06
CA GLY A 599 -18.52 67.00 43.26
C GLY A 599 -19.59 65.92 43.49
N ASN A 600 -20.86 66.29 43.61
CA ASN A 600 -21.95 65.38 43.99
C ASN A 600 -22.37 64.37 42.88
N ALA A 601 -21.43 63.93 42.03
CA ALA A 601 -21.69 63.04 40.90
C ALA A 601 -22.04 61.60 41.33
N ILE A 602 -22.98 60.97 40.63
CA ILE A 602 -23.26 59.54 40.77
C ILE A 602 -22.43 58.80 39.72
N VAL A 603 -21.61 57.85 40.16
CA VAL A 603 -20.81 57.00 39.26
C VAL A 603 -21.44 55.62 39.17
N VAL A 604 -21.75 55.18 37.96
CA VAL A 604 -22.18 53.81 37.68
C VAL A 604 -21.04 53.06 37.02
N ASN A 605 -20.41 52.17 37.80
CA ASN A 605 -19.40 51.25 37.29
C ASN A 605 -19.96 50.39 36.15
N PRO A 606 -19.12 49.92 35.21
CA PRO A 606 -19.52 49.11 34.07
C PRO A 606 -20.51 48.00 34.46
N ILE A 607 -21.69 48.01 33.87
CA ILE A 607 -22.77 47.07 34.10
C ILE A 607 -23.12 46.35 32.80
N GLY A 608 -23.31 45.04 32.86
CA GLY A 608 -23.54 44.19 31.70
C GLY A 608 -24.41 42.99 32.02
N VAL A 609 -25.07 42.46 30.99
CA VAL A 609 -25.88 41.25 31.09
C VAL A 609 -24.99 40.06 30.77
N ALA A 610 -24.70 39.22 31.77
CA ALA A 610 -24.04 37.95 31.58
C ALA A 610 -25.12 36.90 31.23
N ALA A 611 -25.17 36.48 29.97
CA ALA A 611 -26.10 35.47 29.47
C ALA A 611 -25.44 34.07 29.47
N PRO A 612 -26.15 33.00 29.90
CA PRO A 612 -25.56 31.66 29.91
C PRO A 612 -25.21 31.22 28.48
N VAL A 613 -24.03 30.63 28.30
CA VAL A 613 -23.61 30.07 27.02
C VAL A 613 -24.50 28.89 26.69
N ALA A 614 -25.24 28.96 25.58
CA ALA A 614 -26.04 27.83 25.12
C ALA A 614 -25.10 26.65 24.82
N THR A 615 -25.18 25.58 25.62
CA THR A 615 -24.50 24.33 25.28
C THR A 615 -25.21 23.72 24.07
N GLY A 616 -24.62 23.80 22.88
CA GLY A 616 -24.95 22.85 21.80
C GLY A 616 -24.62 21.44 22.30
N SER A 617 -25.41 20.38 22.08
CA SER A 617 -26.37 20.10 21.02
C SER A 617 -27.43 19.12 21.54
N GLY A 618 -28.64 19.20 21.00
CA GLY A 618 -29.69 18.25 21.29
C GLY A 618 -30.98 18.61 20.55
N SER A 619 -31.05 18.28 19.27
CA SER A 619 -32.35 17.97 18.67
C SER A 619 -32.94 16.82 19.49
N VAL A 620 -34.00 17.09 20.26
CA VAL A 620 -34.86 16.02 20.76
C VAL A 620 -35.62 15.49 19.56
N ASP A 621 -35.08 14.45 18.95
CA ASP A 621 -35.87 13.54 18.14
C ASP A 621 -36.82 12.80 19.11
N LEU A 622 -38.12 13.09 19.01
CA LEU A 622 -39.18 12.39 19.75
C LEU A 622 -39.53 11.03 19.14
N SER A 623 -38.57 10.35 18.50
CA SER A 623 -38.74 8.99 18.02
C SER A 623 -37.71 8.04 18.64
N THR A 624 -37.92 7.70 19.92
CA THR A 624 -37.90 6.32 20.44
C THR A 624 -37.93 6.33 21.96
N GLY A 625 -38.93 5.66 22.53
CA GLY A 625 -39.01 5.42 23.97
C GLY A 625 -37.85 4.53 24.42
N GLY A 626 -37.13 4.97 25.45
CA GLY A 626 -36.02 4.23 26.03
C GLY A 626 -35.61 4.83 27.38
N SER A 627 -35.99 4.15 28.44
CA SER A 627 -35.85 4.51 29.85
C SER A 627 -34.41 4.36 30.37
N SER A 628 -33.87 5.38 31.07
CA SER A 628 -32.95 5.29 32.24
C SER A 628 -32.56 6.72 32.66
N GLY A 629 -33.10 7.33 33.73
CA GLY A 629 -32.74 7.12 35.14
C GLY A 629 -31.36 7.74 35.45
N GLY A 630 -31.17 8.77 36.28
CA GLY A 630 -32.03 9.59 37.14
C GLY A 630 -31.19 10.72 37.77
N GLY A 631 -31.80 11.65 38.52
CA GLY A 631 -31.06 12.63 39.34
C GLY A 631 -31.81 13.91 39.70
N CYS A 632 -32.62 13.84 40.76
CA CYS A 632 -33.05 14.91 41.67
C CYS A 632 -33.31 16.34 41.16
N SER A 633 -34.60 16.72 41.16
CA SER A 633 -35.01 18.08 41.55
C SER A 633 -36.37 17.99 42.26
N THR A 634 -36.42 18.45 43.51
CA THR A 634 -37.65 18.58 44.32
C THR A 634 -38.56 19.64 43.70
N ALA A 635 -39.68 19.21 43.12
CA ALA A 635 -40.77 20.10 42.72
C ALA A 635 -41.82 20.15 43.82
N GLY A 636 -41.89 21.30 44.51
CA GLY A 636 -43.06 21.70 45.28
C GLY A 636 -44.20 22.01 44.31
N ARG A 637 -45.33 21.34 44.51
CA ARG A 637 -46.55 21.44 43.70
C ARG A 637 -47.57 22.29 44.45
N THR A 638 -48.08 23.34 43.84
CA THR A 638 -49.44 23.94 43.95
C THR A 638 -49.44 25.16 43.02
N GLY A 639 -50.46 25.50 42.22
CA GLY A 639 -51.80 24.99 42.07
C GLY A 639 -52.39 25.42 40.71
N THR A 640 -53.59 24.93 40.50
CA THR A 640 -54.43 24.88 39.29
C THR A 640 -55.14 26.18 38.92
N ALA A 641 -55.25 26.45 37.62
CA ALA A 641 -56.40 26.99 36.87
C ALA A 641 -55.96 27.07 35.37
N GLY A 642 -56.58 26.50 34.35
CA GLY A 642 -57.98 26.13 34.14
C GLY A 642 -58.66 27.21 33.30
N ILE A 643 -58.71 27.07 31.96
CA ILE A 643 -59.90 27.24 31.12
C ILE A 643 -59.63 26.93 29.64
N ASP A 644 -60.55 26.13 29.10
CA ASP A 644 -60.72 25.69 27.72
C ASP A 644 -61.04 26.82 26.73
N ALA A 645 -60.67 26.63 25.47
CA ALA A 645 -61.39 27.20 24.33
C ALA A 645 -61.41 26.22 23.14
N PHE A 646 -62.64 25.93 22.74
CA PHE A 646 -63.18 24.98 21.77
C PHE A 646 -63.02 25.40 20.28
N LEU A 647 -62.98 24.39 19.39
CA LEU A 647 -63.54 24.29 18.00
C LEU A 647 -63.08 25.31 16.92
N VAL A 648 -62.79 24.92 15.67
CA VAL A 648 -63.76 24.36 14.68
C VAL A 648 -63.05 23.51 13.60
N LEU A 649 -63.77 22.45 13.19
CA LEU A 649 -63.50 21.42 12.19
C LEU A 649 -63.70 21.84 10.71
N THR A 650 -63.23 20.94 9.83
CA THR A 650 -63.67 20.57 8.45
C THR A 650 -62.66 20.91 7.33
N GLY A 651 -62.30 20.01 6.39
CA GLY A 651 -62.65 18.60 6.18
C GLY A 651 -62.05 18.02 4.88
N ILE A 652 -61.73 16.72 4.92
CA ILE A 652 -62.01 15.63 3.92
C ILE A 652 -61.52 15.84 2.47
N GLY A 653 -60.54 15.08 1.95
CA GLY A 653 -60.63 13.71 1.37
C GLY A 653 -59.84 13.72 0.04
N LEU A 654 -59.21 12.68 -0.52
CA LEU A 654 -59.57 11.27 -0.70
C LEU A 654 -58.38 10.49 -1.35
N MET A 655 -58.36 9.17 -1.10
CA MET A 655 -57.82 8.03 -1.90
C MET A 655 -56.32 8.00 -2.24
N ALA A 656 -55.51 7.07 -1.70
CA ALA A 656 -55.50 5.60 -1.79
C ALA A 656 -55.12 5.02 -3.17
N TRP A 657 -53.88 4.53 -3.30
CA TRP A 657 -53.64 3.26 -3.99
C TRP A 657 -52.41 2.51 -3.45
N ARG A 658 -52.65 1.27 -3.03
CA ARG A 658 -51.70 0.24 -2.60
C ARG A 658 -51.39 -0.60 -3.83
N ILE A 659 -50.12 -0.93 -4.13
CA ILE A 659 -49.75 -2.27 -4.63
C ILE A 659 -48.35 -2.66 -4.08
N ARG A 660 -48.34 -3.83 -3.41
CA ARG A 660 -47.17 -4.66 -3.07
C ARG A 660 -46.57 -5.28 -4.33
N ARG A 661 -45.24 -5.53 -4.33
CA ARG A 661 -44.75 -6.89 -4.66
C ARG A 661 -43.40 -7.22 -4.01
N TYR A 662 -43.42 -8.35 -3.33
CA TYR A 662 -42.31 -9.17 -2.86
C TYR A 662 -41.51 -9.77 -4.02
N GLY A 663 -40.20 -9.92 -3.84
CA GLY A 663 -39.59 -11.26 -3.86
C GLY A 663 -38.66 -11.68 -5.03
N ARG A 664 -37.45 -12.10 -4.60
CA ARG A 664 -36.59 -13.21 -5.07
C ARG A 664 -35.56 -13.00 -6.20
N ARG A 665 -34.30 -13.16 -5.77
CA ARG A 665 -33.23 -14.07 -6.25
C ARG A 665 -33.07 -14.24 -7.77
N SER A 666 -31.91 -13.81 -8.26
CA SER A 666 -30.96 -14.61 -9.05
C SER A 666 -29.57 -14.09 -8.73
#